data_AF-A0A9R1RIV1-F1
#
_entry.id   AF-A0A9R1RIV1-F1
#
_cell.length_a   1.000
_cell.length_b   1.000
_cell.length_c   1.000
_cell.angle_alpha   90.00
_cell.angle_beta   90.00
_cell.angle_gamma   90.00
#
_symmetry.space_group_name_H-M   'P 1'
#
loop_
_entity.id
_entity.type
_entity.pdbx_description
1 polymer ?
#
loop_
_entity_poly.entity_id
_entity_poly.type
_entity_poly.pdbx_seq_one_letter_code
_entity_poly.pdbx_strand_id
1 'polypeptide(L)'
;MANVAEHGVQMPAGKAAAAPEMGLNLFIRFVALMERLGDALGTLAFTWATVVLLGGYANSNDLGSDFGVLTAIVFLEALRMFSRNNRLDYQLFFRSRGAFRSLGSNELILLICFFNVLMGIIDIWGNHEIIVILTLLVGIIVIGPILCPEAAIPPMCDPLRCAISLWRPMVAILLLCPSVLHRVYENFNSQRLGSVAYCTVYLLIFVVVLLLTISRLRFPGIVKLADCVLGSKIALWHRVILNSCLFAASMICVRSFNLAMVIIALMIAPLGNLQIPAAALRIGLAVWRLIVIRQDYKQNLESKTNLEPSLIIFYVMVLGQGLLYIVAAILEMFSFILRRSLIHRVGFRGPSEVQYVNLYYAYAFDRCMEGSMLAPKKTSLIIFAMDSLKSDSPKMQLYGLKMLHKFLKKEPLKTKATLELTTYTKTVTCLISMLGWTSEVDRDIRTFAAKVTAELADNLRVVQIPGAVQLIASLLDTIHRENIKNPFLDIGSPEAKQDNLIQRVSRNEQTSSLLKWLKQMAVYCLIPREEPTTYTDEQNTHILGYWRETTERPSVLEEEPSTNQDLLSVQGMFILQKLASFDLENGIEINRATGLISKIVEFTSNITVMTNISETHKTLLKLSSLKLLARLSSTKGKFGVTLRQNITEHPFILSNLAEILDNRGSSHELRELTTELLRNLAMEENVKEEIGQIPVIISRLMDAFLSQGTPSSADSDHLLRMISGQALAVLAMESANNCLIMLAEPGYMFIKELTLMIHSDKYRYVASSLLRNMCVHARSELRNSDLKEISYILREVLEGIMDAEGTELEVLIGLSSQICNATPDDFARELEHGHVKDRFIKRLVNALSSNMIPTAHCPGIRRVIVEHAIYMMESNLVYTTCFKNCRMMEALLMVERKPSRAENYRFFLGDAGLMKHSIPLSALVARAKELMGH
;
A
#
# COMPACT_ATOMS: atom_id res chain seq x y z
N MET A 1 -32.27 -50.84 -12.76
CA MET A 1 -32.71 -49.54 -13.28
C MET A 1 -31.58 -48.55 -13.09
N ALA A 2 -31.23 -47.84 -14.16
CA ALA A 2 -30.05 -47.00 -14.30
C ALA A 2 -30.07 -45.79 -13.36
N ASN A 3 -28.96 -45.50 -12.68
CA ASN A 3 -28.74 -44.21 -12.02
C ASN A 3 -28.13 -43.25 -13.03
N VAL A 4 -28.93 -42.23 -13.34
CA VAL A 4 -28.65 -41.11 -14.24
C VAL A 4 -27.56 -40.23 -13.63
N ALA A 5 -26.50 -39.98 -14.40
CA ALA A 5 -25.49 -38.98 -14.10
C ALA A 5 -26.03 -37.59 -14.46
N GLU A 6 -26.33 -36.77 -13.46
CA GLU A 6 -26.54 -35.33 -13.67
C GLU A 6 -25.17 -34.64 -13.85
N HIS A 7 -24.93 -34.19 -15.08
CA HIS A 7 -23.88 -33.23 -15.41
C HIS A 7 -24.23 -31.86 -14.80
N GLY A 8 -23.76 -31.61 -13.59
CA GLY A 8 -23.60 -30.26 -13.06
C GLY A 8 -22.47 -29.56 -13.80
N VAL A 9 -22.80 -28.76 -14.82
CA VAL A 9 -21.88 -27.82 -15.45
C VAL A 9 -21.41 -26.84 -14.39
N GLN A 10 -20.20 -27.06 -13.90
CA GLN A 10 -19.50 -26.18 -12.99
C GLN A 10 -19.20 -24.87 -13.74
N MET A 11 -19.95 -23.81 -13.42
CA MET A 11 -19.65 -22.48 -13.91
C MET A 11 -18.22 -22.10 -13.49
N PRO A 12 -17.36 -21.62 -14.42
CA PRO A 12 -16.02 -21.22 -14.07
C PRO A 12 -16.06 -20.04 -13.09
N ALA A 13 -15.21 -20.17 -12.07
CA ALA A 13 -14.90 -19.19 -11.06
C ALA A 13 -14.80 -17.77 -11.63
N GLY A 14 -15.25 -16.80 -10.81
CA GLY A 14 -15.41 -15.39 -11.15
C GLY A 14 -14.33 -14.84 -12.08
N LYS A 15 -14.79 -14.16 -13.14
CA LYS A 15 -13.95 -13.33 -14.01
C LYS A 15 -13.00 -12.52 -13.15
N ALA A 16 -11.71 -12.86 -13.17
CA ALA A 16 -10.66 -12.03 -12.59
C ALA A 16 -10.85 -10.61 -13.15
N ALA A 17 -11.16 -9.65 -12.27
CA ALA A 17 -11.34 -8.27 -12.68
C ALA A 17 -10.10 -7.82 -13.45
N ALA A 18 -10.29 -7.38 -14.70
CA ALA A 18 -9.20 -6.94 -15.56
C ALA A 18 -8.39 -5.86 -14.83
N ALA A 19 -7.05 -5.98 -14.87
CA ALA A 19 -6.17 -5.04 -14.21
C ALA A 19 -6.48 -3.60 -14.67
N PRO A 20 -6.48 -2.60 -13.77
CA PRO A 20 -6.92 -1.24 -14.09
C PRO A 20 -6.10 -0.60 -15.22
N GLU A 21 -4.83 -1.00 -15.37
CA GLU A 21 -3.90 -0.55 -16.41
C GLU A 21 -4.06 -1.25 -17.76
N MET A 22 -4.88 -2.31 -17.88
CA MET A 22 -4.96 -3.15 -19.08
C MET A 22 -5.32 -2.35 -20.34
N GLY A 23 -6.33 -1.47 -20.24
CA GLY A 23 -6.75 -0.63 -21.37
C GLY A 23 -5.66 0.35 -21.82
N LEU A 24 -4.93 0.95 -20.87
CA LEU A 24 -3.82 1.86 -21.17
C LEU A 24 -2.64 1.10 -21.80
N ASN A 25 -2.31 -0.08 -21.27
CA ASN A 25 -1.22 -0.90 -21.79
C ASN A 25 -1.49 -1.40 -23.21
N LEU A 26 -2.73 -1.80 -23.51
CA LEU A 26 -3.13 -2.19 -24.86
C LEU A 26 -3.01 -1.01 -25.84
N PHE A 27 -3.48 0.16 -25.42
CA PHE A 27 -3.38 1.38 -26.20
C PHE A 27 -1.92 1.77 -26.49
N ILE A 28 -1.05 1.75 -25.47
CA ILE A 28 0.38 2.02 -25.63
C ILE A 28 1.02 1.06 -26.63
N ARG A 29 0.69 -0.23 -26.57
CA ARG A 29 1.18 -1.24 -27.53
C ARG A 29 0.74 -0.92 -28.95
N PHE A 30 -0.51 -0.48 -29.14
CA PHE A 30 -1.02 -0.11 -30.45
C PHE A 30 -0.31 1.13 -31.02
N VAL A 31 -0.11 2.18 -30.21
CA VAL A 31 0.62 3.38 -30.65
C VAL A 31 2.07 3.04 -31.00
N ALA A 32 2.76 2.26 -30.16
CA ALA A 32 4.13 1.83 -30.41
C ALA A 32 4.24 0.95 -31.68
N LEU A 33 3.23 0.14 -31.98
CA LEU A 33 3.16 -0.66 -33.21
C LEU A 33 3.05 0.22 -34.46
N MET A 34 2.22 1.27 -34.43
CA MET A 34 2.10 2.21 -35.55
C MET A 34 3.40 2.97 -35.81
N GLU A 35 4.09 3.42 -34.75
CA GLU A 35 5.39 4.10 -34.88
C GLU A 35 6.47 3.17 -35.42
N ARG A 36 6.53 1.91 -34.97
CA ARG A 36 7.47 0.89 -35.48
C ARG A 36 7.21 0.50 -36.93
N LEU A 37 5.94 0.39 -37.34
CA LEU A 37 5.59 0.14 -38.75
C LEU A 37 5.98 1.33 -39.62
N GLY A 38 5.78 2.56 -39.14
CA GLY A 38 6.30 3.77 -39.80
C GLY A 38 7.82 3.73 -39.93
N ASP A 39 8.54 3.33 -38.88
CA ASP A 39 10.00 3.19 -38.90
C ASP A 39 10.49 2.14 -39.90
N ALA A 40 9.78 1.01 -40.00
CA ALA A 40 10.09 -0.06 -40.95
C ALA A 40 9.86 0.38 -42.40
N LEU A 41 8.71 1.02 -42.70
CA LEU A 41 8.43 1.58 -44.02
C LEU A 41 9.43 2.67 -44.40
N GLY A 42 9.86 3.50 -43.45
CA GLY A 42 10.90 4.51 -43.67
C GLY A 42 12.25 3.90 -44.04
N THR A 43 12.65 2.85 -43.33
CA THR A 43 13.89 2.12 -43.62
C THR A 43 13.82 1.45 -45.00
N LEU A 44 12.68 0.87 -45.36
CA LEU A 44 12.44 0.29 -46.69
C LEU A 44 12.42 1.35 -47.79
N ALA A 45 11.81 2.51 -47.54
CA ALA A 45 11.80 3.62 -48.49
C ALA A 45 13.23 4.16 -48.71
N PHE A 46 14.02 4.27 -47.64
CA PHE A 46 15.43 4.68 -47.72
C PHE A 46 16.26 3.71 -48.56
N THR A 47 16.16 2.41 -48.28
CA THR A 47 16.90 1.38 -49.06
C THR A 47 16.41 1.33 -50.50
N TRP A 48 15.11 1.47 -50.75
CA TRP A 48 14.55 1.51 -52.10
C TRP A 48 15.03 2.73 -52.88
N ALA A 49 15.02 3.92 -52.27
CA ALA A 49 15.52 5.13 -52.91
C ALA A 49 17.02 5.05 -53.24
N THR A 50 17.84 4.57 -52.30
CA THR A 50 19.30 4.53 -52.47
C THR A 50 19.77 3.39 -53.38
N VAL A 51 19.25 2.18 -53.21
CA VAL A 51 19.69 0.99 -53.94
C VAL A 51 19.00 0.85 -55.29
N VAL A 52 17.67 1.00 -55.33
CA VAL A 52 16.87 0.72 -56.53
C VAL A 52 16.80 1.93 -57.45
N LEU A 53 16.45 3.11 -56.91
CA LEU A 53 16.23 4.31 -57.72
C LEU A 53 17.55 5.03 -58.04
N LEU A 54 18.29 5.48 -57.03
CA LEU A 54 19.59 6.14 -57.22
C LEU A 54 20.64 5.18 -57.77
N GLY A 55 20.78 3.98 -57.20
CA GLY A 55 21.75 2.99 -57.69
C GLY A 55 21.44 2.41 -59.08
N GLY A 56 20.16 2.21 -59.40
CA GLY A 56 19.73 1.58 -60.66
C GLY A 56 19.53 2.54 -61.84
N TYR A 57 19.25 3.82 -61.58
CA TYR A 57 18.85 4.79 -62.61
C TYR A 57 19.61 6.13 -62.55
N ALA A 58 20.74 6.20 -61.83
CA ALA A 58 21.54 7.43 -61.69
C ALA A 58 22.07 8.03 -63.01
N ASN A 59 22.30 7.20 -64.04
CA ASN A 59 22.94 7.63 -65.29
C ASN A 59 21.97 7.97 -66.41
N SER A 60 20.65 7.86 -66.19
CA SER A 60 19.66 8.27 -67.19
C SER A 60 19.12 9.65 -66.86
N ASN A 61 18.97 10.52 -67.88
CA ASN A 61 18.20 11.77 -67.81
C ASN A 61 16.71 11.55 -67.41
N ASP A 62 16.33 10.31 -67.07
CA ASP A 62 14.97 9.85 -66.83
C ASP A 62 14.45 10.15 -65.44
N LEU A 63 15.32 10.36 -64.45
CA LEU A 63 14.89 10.73 -63.10
C LEU A 63 14.50 12.21 -63.01
N GLY A 64 14.96 13.04 -63.95
CA GLY A 64 14.53 14.42 -64.19
C GLY A 64 14.13 15.19 -62.93
N SER A 65 12.85 15.57 -62.86
CA SER A 65 12.30 16.35 -61.74
C SER A 65 12.20 15.59 -60.41
N ASP A 66 12.21 14.26 -60.42
CA ASP A 66 12.10 13.41 -59.23
C ASP A 66 13.39 13.33 -58.40
N PHE A 67 14.56 13.59 -59.00
CA PHE A 67 15.85 13.56 -58.28
C PHE A 67 15.86 14.50 -57.05
N GLY A 68 15.32 15.71 -57.19
CA GLY A 68 15.25 16.68 -56.09
C GLY A 68 14.34 16.23 -54.95
N VAL A 69 13.17 15.64 -55.28
CA VAL A 69 12.21 15.16 -54.28
C VAL A 69 12.73 13.90 -53.59
N LEU A 70 13.34 12.99 -54.35
CA LEU A 70 13.97 11.78 -53.82
C LEU A 70 15.10 12.13 -52.84
N THR A 71 15.98 13.06 -53.23
CA THR A 71 17.10 13.51 -52.40
C THR A 71 16.60 14.17 -51.10
N ALA A 72 15.55 15.00 -51.19
CA ALA A 72 14.94 15.61 -50.00
C ALA A 72 14.35 14.56 -49.03
N ILE A 73 13.65 13.54 -49.54
CA ILE A 73 13.08 12.46 -48.72
C ILE A 73 14.18 11.58 -48.11
N VAL A 74 15.21 11.22 -48.89
CA VAL A 74 16.38 10.45 -48.42
C VAL A 74 17.14 11.21 -47.34
N PHE A 75 17.32 12.52 -47.50
CA PHE A 75 17.96 13.36 -46.50
C PHE A 75 17.16 13.42 -45.19
N LEU A 76 15.84 13.59 -45.27
CA LEU A 76 14.95 13.54 -44.10
C LEU A 76 15.01 12.19 -43.38
N GLU A 77 15.14 11.10 -44.13
CA GLU A 77 15.21 9.75 -43.56
C GLU A 77 16.59 9.42 -42.98
N ALA A 78 17.66 9.90 -43.62
CA ALA A 78 19.02 9.84 -43.10
C ALA A 78 19.12 10.59 -41.76
N LEU A 79 18.62 11.83 -41.69
CA LEU A 79 18.59 12.61 -40.44
C LEU A 79 17.91 11.85 -39.30
N ARG A 80 16.80 11.16 -39.59
CA ARG A 80 16.08 10.34 -38.61
C ARG A 80 16.90 9.12 -38.17
N MET A 81 17.50 8.40 -39.11
CA MET A 81 18.31 7.21 -38.84
C MET A 81 19.59 7.54 -38.04
N PHE A 82 20.25 8.66 -38.36
CA PHE A 82 21.43 9.13 -37.61
C PHE A 82 21.06 9.68 -36.24
N SER A 83 19.94 10.40 -36.14
CA SER A 83 19.40 10.87 -34.85
C SER A 83 19.05 9.70 -33.93
N ARG A 84 18.59 8.56 -34.46
CA ARG A 84 18.26 7.35 -33.67
C ARG A 84 19.43 6.80 -32.84
N ASN A 85 20.68 6.99 -33.29
CA ASN A 85 21.86 6.57 -32.54
C ASN A 85 22.13 7.45 -31.32
N ASN A 86 21.67 8.71 -31.33
CA ASN A 86 21.71 9.59 -30.17
C ASN A 86 20.32 9.70 -29.52
N ARG A 87 20.10 8.93 -28.45
CA ARG A 87 18.78 8.77 -27.79
C ARG A 87 18.11 10.11 -27.44
N LEU A 88 18.88 11.14 -27.08
CA LEU A 88 18.37 12.46 -26.74
C LEU A 88 17.88 13.24 -27.97
N ASP A 89 18.64 13.22 -29.06
CA ASP A 89 18.27 13.91 -30.30
C ASP A 89 17.03 13.28 -30.94
N TYR A 90 16.96 11.94 -30.96
CA TYR A 90 15.77 11.24 -31.46
C TYR A 90 14.52 11.56 -30.64
N GLN A 91 14.68 11.65 -29.31
CA GLN A 91 13.60 12.02 -28.39
C GLN A 91 13.11 13.46 -28.57
N LEU A 92 14.01 14.38 -28.94
CA LEU A 92 13.70 15.78 -29.16
C LEU A 92 13.08 16.06 -30.54
N PHE A 93 13.52 15.35 -31.60
CA PHE A 93 13.20 15.72 -32.98
C PHE A 93 12.27 14.77 -33.76
N PHE A 94 12.15 13.50 -33.36
CA PHE A 94 11.43 12.50 -34.18
C PHE A 94 10.50 11.56 -33.40
N ARG A 95 10.28 11.82 -32.10
CA ARG A 95 9.47 10.96 -31.21
C ARG A 95 8.00 11.38 -31.10
N SER A 96 7.05 10.45 -31.30
CA SER A 96 5.61 10.79 -31.40
C SER A 96 5.04 11.39 -30.12
N ARG A 97 5.65 11.00 -29.01
CA ARG A 97 5.35 11.43 -27.65
C ARG A 97 5.85 12.85 -27.39
N GLY A 98 4.92 13.74 -27.01
CA GLY A 98 5.24 15.15 -26.75
C GLY A 98 5.26 16.02 -28.00
N ALA A 99 4.84 15.48 -29.16
CA ALA A 99 4.73 16.22 -30.41
C ALA A 99 3.81 17.44 -30.32
N PHE A 100 2.95 17.48 -29.30
CA PHE A 100 2.18 18.65 -28.91
C PHE A 100 2.73 19.19 -27.58
N ARG A 101 3.68 20.12 -27.62
CA ARG A 101 3.87 21.05 -26.50
C ARG A 101 2.76 22.09 -26.62
N SER A 102 1.99 22.28 -25.56
CA SER A 102 1.10 23.44 -25.47
C SER A 102 1.99 24.69 -25.47
N LEU A 103 2.26 25.28 -26.63
CA LEU A 103 2.82 26.63 -26.72
C LEU A 103 1.98 27.51 -25.79
N GLY A 104 2.64 28.29 -24.93
CA GLY A 104 1.95 29.26 -24.12
C GLY A 104 1.17 30.19 -25.05
N SER A 105 -0.05 30.57 -24.67
CA SER A 105 -0.88 31.50 -25.48
C SER A 105 -0.13 32.77 -25.90
N ASN A 106 0.93 33.13 -25.17
CA ASN A 106 1.78 34.28 -25.40
C ASN A 106 2.74 34.08 -26.59
N GLU A 107 3.28 32.87 -26.77
CA GLU A 107 4.22 32.55 -27.86
C GLU A 107 3.49 32.51 -29.22
N LEU A 108 2.25 32.00 -29.23
CA LEU A 108 1.41 31.97 -30.44
C LEU A 108 0.98 33.39 -30.89
N ILE A 109 0.65 34.26 -29.94
CA ILE A 109 0.27 35.66 -30.21
C ILE A 109 1.49 36.46 -30.72
N LEU A 110 2.67 36.25 -30.13
CA LEU A 110 3.91 36.89 -30.57
C LEU A 110 4.26 36.48 -32.01
N LEU A 111 4.08 35.19 -32.33
CA LEU A 111 4.31 34.66 -33.67
C LEU A 111 3.34 35.27 -34.69
N ILE A 112 2.04 35.36 -34.36
CA ILE A 112 1.03 35.98 -35.23
C ILE A 112 1.32 37.48 -35.43
N CYS A 113 1.69 38.20 -34.38
CA CYS A 113 2.07 39.61 -34.47
C CYS A 113 3.32 39.80 -35.33
N PHE A 114 4.33 38.94 -35.15
CA PHE A 114 5.56 38.97 -35.94
C PHE A 114 5.26 38.75 -37.42
N PHE A 115 4.46 37.73 -37.78
CA PHE A 115 4.07 37.51 -39.18
C PHE A 115 3.28 38.67 -39.77
N ASN A 116 2.36 39.29 -39.02
CA ASN A 116 1.61 40.46 -39.51
C ASN A 116 2.52 41.68 -39.76
N VAL A 117 3.50 41.95 -38.87
CA VAL A 117 4.47 43.04 -39.04
C VAL A 117 5.44 42.75 -40.19
N LEU A 118 5.91 41.50 -40.31
CA LEU A 118 6.77 41.04 -41.40
C LEU A 118 6.11 41.25 -42.77
N MET A 119 4.82 40.92 -42.86
CA MET A 119 4.03 41.09 -44.08
C MET A 119 3.81 42.58 -44.42
N GLY A 120 3.56 43.42 -43.42
CA GLY A 120 3.47 44.88 -43.63
C GLY A 120 4.78 45.49 -44.14
N ILE A 121 5.94 44.98 -43.72
CA ILE A 121 7.25 45.43 -44.22
C ILE A 121 7.49 44.97 -45.67
N ILE A 122 7.08 43.75 -46.02
CA ILE A 122 7.20 43.22 -47.39
C ILE A 122 6.32 44.01 -48.37
N ASP A 123 5.10 44.38 -47.98
CA ASP A 123 4.18 45.19 -48.80
C ASP A 123 4.66 46.64 -48.99
N ILE A 124 5.30 47.24 -47.98
CA ILE A 124 5.76 48.64 -48.04
C ILE A 124 7.01 48.82 -48.91
N TRP A 125 7.90 47.82 -48.96
CA TRP A 125 9.22 47.96 -49.59
C TRP A 125 9.44 47.16 -50.88
N GLY A 126 8.49 46.32 -51.29
CA GLY A 126 8.57 45.57 -52.55
C GLY A 126 9.63 44.47 -52.58
N ASN A 127 9.49 43.56 -53.55
CA ASN A 127 10.26 42.31 -53.66
C ASN A 127 11.73 42.54 -54.03
N HIS A 128 12.57 42.90 -53.07
CA HIS A 128 14.02 42.78 -53.18
C HIS A 128 14.51 41.53 -52.44
N GLU A 129 15.25 40.65 -53.12
CA GLU A 129 15.75 39.36 -52.57
C GLU A 129 16.52 39.52 -51.25
N ILE A 130 17.18 40.66 -51.04
CA ILE A 130 17.93 40.99 -49.82
C ILE A 130 16.99 41.12 -48.59
N ILE A 131 15.78 41.66 -48.78
CA ILE A 131 14.79 41.79 -47.72
C ILE A 131 14.23 40.42 -47.33
N VAL A 132 14.06 39.51 -48.29
CA VAL A 132 13.64 38.11 -48.05
C VAL A 132 14.70 37.34 -47.25
N ILE A 133 15.98 37.55 -47.53
CA ILE A 133 17.08 36.90 -46.80
C ILE A 133 17.21 37.46 -45.38
N LEU A 134 17.11 38.79 -45.21
CA LEU A 134 17.15 39.44 -43.90
C LEU A 134 15.95 39.03 -43.03
N THR A 135 14.76 38.86 -43.64
CA THR A 135 13.55 38.38 -42.94
C THR A 135 13.61 36.89 -42.58
N LEU A 136 14.25 36.04 -43.39
CA LEU A 136 14.55 34.65 -43.02
C LEU A 136 15.53 34.58 -41.84
N LEU A 137 16.55 35.44 -41.80
CA LEU A 137 17.52 35.50 -40.70
C LEU A 137 16.86 35.92 -39.37
N VAL A 138 15.99 36.95 -39.41
CA VAL A 138 15.24 37.41 -38.23
C VAL A 138 14.22 36.36 -37.79
N GLY A 139 13.58 35.65 -38.72
CA GLY A 139 12.72 34.51 -38.43
C GLY A 139 13.46 33.41 -37.66
N ILE A 140 14.69 33.06 -38.08
CA ILE A 140 15.52 32.06 -37.38
C ILE A 140 15.92 32.52 -35.98
N ILE A 141 16.25 33.81 -35.80
CA ILE A 141 16.61 34.39 -34.49
C ILE A 141 15.42 34.43 -33.52
N VAL A 142 14.19 34.61 -34.02
CA VAL A 142 12.96 34.63 -33.20
C VAL A 142 12.44 33.21 -32.92
N ILE A 143 12.63 32.28 -33.86
CA ILE A 143 12.24 30.87 -33.72
C ILE A 143 13.22 30.10 -32.82
N GLY A 144 14.51 30.46 -32.81
CA GLY A 144 15.55 29.83 -31.99
C GLY A 144 15.23 29.72 -30.48
N PRO A 145 14.79 30.82 -29.82
CA PRO A 145 14.34 30.81 -28.42
C PRO A 145 13.09 29.95 -28.14
N ILE A 146 12.23 29.73 -29.15
CA ILE A 146 11.01 28.93 -29.05
C ILE A 146 11.34 27.42 -29.14
N LEU A 147 12.34 27.04 -29.94
CA LEU A 147 12.85 25.67 -29.99
C LEU A 147 13.79 25.32 -28.82
N CYS A 148 14.54 26.28 -28.28
CA CYS A 148 15.50 26.09 -27.17
C CYS A 148 15.26 27.12 -26.04
N PRO A 149 14.35 26.84 -25.09
CA PRO A 149 13.98 27.79 -24.03
C PRO A 149 15.07 28.01 -22.97
N GLU A 150 16.15 27.23 -22.95
CA GLU A 150 17.27 27.38 -22.01
C GLU A 150 18.20 28.56 -22.33
N ALA A 151 17.98 29.26 -23.46
CA ALA A 151 18.86 30.33 -23.93
C ALA A 151 18.29 31.76 -23.87
N ALA A 152 17.13 32.02 -23.25
CA ALA A 152 16.48 33.35 -23.31
C ALA A 152 16.25 34.06 -21.94
N ILE A 153 16.94 35.20 -21.77
CA ILE A 153 16.73 36.49 -21.05
C ILE A 153 15.61 36.58 -19.95
N PRO A 154 15.85 37.26 -18.79
CA PRO A 154 15.04 37.17 -17.56
C PRO A 154 13.66 37.87 -17.60
N PRO A 155 12.73 37.51 -16.68
CA PRO A 155 11.32 37.89 -16.76
C PRO A 155 11.00 39.32 -16.26
N MET A 156 10.11 40.02 -16.97
CA MET A 156 9.46 41.26 -16.52
C MET A 156 8.41 41.03 -15.41
N CYS A 157 8.19 42.05 -14.58
CA CYS A 157 7.35 42.05 -13.36
C CYS A 157 5.87 41.65 -13.54
N ASP A 158 5.35 40.94 -12.52
CA ASP A 158 4.07 40.21 -12.49
C ASP A 158 2.73 41.00 -12.60
N PRO A 159 2.58 42.28 -12.18
CA PRO A 159 1.27 42.94 -12.21
C PRO A 159 0.76 43.24 -13.63
N LEU A 160 1.65 43.66 -14.52
CA LEU A 160 1.34 43.95 -15.93
C LEU A 160 1.00 42.66 -16.71
N ARG A 161 1.62 41.53 -16.34
CA ARG A 161 1.36 40.22 -16.96
C ARG A 161 -0.07 39.73 -16.74
N CYS A 162 -0.65 40.03 -15.58
CA CYS A 162 -2.03 39.72 -15.23
C CYS A 162 -3.05 40.60 -15.97
N ALA A 163 -2.82 41.91 -16.04
CA ALA A 163 -3.70 42.82 -16.78
C ALA A 163 -3.71 42.50 -18.29
N ILE A 164 -2.53 42.26 -18.85
CA ILE A 164 -2.38 41.81 -20.24
C ILE A 164 -2.97 40.41 -20.42
N SER A 165 -3.06 39.57 -19.37
CA SER A 165 -3.68 38.22 -19.39
C SER A 165 -5.17 38.16 -19.64
N LEU A 166 -5.90 39.13 -19.11
CA LEU A 166 -7.35 39.12 -19.18
C LEU A 166 -7.85 39.63 -20.55
N TRP A 167 -7.10 40.49 -21.22
CA TRP A 167 -7.47 41.12 -22.49
C TRP A 167 -6.84 40.46 -23.74
N ARG A 168 -6.09 39.34 -23.58
CA ARG A 168 -5.27 38.70 -24.63
C ARG A 168 -5.97 38.41 -25.98
N PRO A 169 -7.19 37.84 -26.02
CA PRO A 169 -7.85 37.53 -27.30
C PRO A 169 -8.33 38.77 -28.05
N MET A 170 -8.69 39.83 -27.31
CA MET A 170 -9.13 41.11 -27.89
C MET A 170 -7.97 41.83 -28.57
N VAL A 171 -6.79 41.86 -27.93
CA VAL A 171 -5.59 42.49 -28.52
C VAL A 171 -5.17 41.79 -29.82
N ALA A 172 -5.22 40.45 -29.86
CA ALA A 172 -4.86 39.70 -31.07
C ALA A 172 -5.82 39.97 -32.25
N ILE A 173 -7.12 40.12 -32.01
CA ILE A 173 -8.10 40.45 -33.06
C ILE A 173 -8.03 41.93 -33.45
N LEU A 174 -7.85 42.85 -32.50
CA LEU A 174 -7.64 44.27 -32.80
C LEU A 174 -6.39 44.51 -33.66
N LEU A 175 -5.32 43.74 -33.45
CA LEU A 175 -4.09 43.81 -34.25
C LEU A 175 -4.25 43.22 -35.68
N LEU A 176 -5.31 42.43 -35.94
CA LEU A 176 -5.67 41.94 -37.28
C LEU A 176 -6.48 42.97 -38.10
N CYS A 177 -7.02 44.01 -37.43
CA CYS A 177 -7.88 45.04 -38.03
C CYS A 177 -7.24 45.80 -39.21
N PRO A 178 -5.96 46.22 -39.17
CA PRO A 178 -5.34 46.98 -40.27
C PRO A 178 -5.27 46.16 -41.57
N SER A 179 -4.92 44.88 -41.48
CA SER A 179 -4.83 43.93 -42.60
C SER A 179 -6.20 43.62 -43.25
N VAL A 180 -7.29 43.67 -42.47
CA VAL A 180 -8.66 43.52 -42.99
C VAL A 180 -9.12 44.82 -43.66
N LEU A 181 -8.86 45.98 -43.04
CA LEU A 181 -9.22 47.29 -43.60
C LEU A 181 -8.51 47.59 -44.92
N HIS A 182 -7.23 47.22 -45.04
CA HIS A 182 -6.46 47.39 -46.27
C HIS A 182 -7.06 46.58 -47.43
N ARG A 183 -7.49 45.34 -47.17
CA ARG A 183 -8.10 44.47 -48.18
C ARG A 183 -9.50 44.93 -48.59
N VAL A 184 -10.25 45.59 -47.70
CA VAL A 184 -11.52 46.26 -48.03
C VAL A 184 -11.26 47.45 -48.95
N TYR A 185 -10.19 48.21 -48.72
CA TYR A 185 -9.80 49.34 -49.58
C TYR A 185 -9.34 48.86 -50.98
N GLU A 186 -8.55 47.80 -51.06
CA GLU A 186 -8.07 47.24 -52.34
C GLU A 186 -9.21 46.59 -53.17
N ASN A 187 -10.13 45.84 -52.53
CA ASN A 187 -11.28 45.24 -53.20
C ASN A 187 -12.40 46.22 -53.56
N PHE A 188 -12.38 47.46 -53.03
CA PHE A 188 -13.37 48.49 -53.38
C PHE A 188 -13.36 48.82 -54.88
N ASN A 189 -12.25 48.52 -55.57
CA ASN A 189 -12.09 48.77 -56.99
C ASN A 189 -12.48 47.61 -57.93
N SER A 190 -12.80 46.38 -57.44
CA SER A 190 -13.02 45.25 -58.37
C SER A 190 -14.22 44.33 -58.15
N GLN A 191 -14.85 44.22 -56.97
CA GLN A 191 -16.13 43.46 -56.83
C GLN A 191 -16.87 43.70 -55.51
N ARG A 192 -18.10 44.22 -55.59
CA ARG A 192 -18.88 44.79 -54.46
C ARG A 192 -19.48 43.76 -53.48
N LEU A 193 -19.65 42.50 -53.87
CA LEU A 193 -20.42 41.51 -53.09
C LEU A 193 -19.57 40.66 -52.13
N GLY A 194 -18.29 40.44 -52.42
CA GLY A 194 -17.39 39.65 -51.57
C GLY A 194 -16.92 40.40 -50.32
N SER A 195 -16.57 41.67 -50.46
CA SER A 195 -15.99 42.52 -49.39
C SER A 195 -16.92 42.69 -48.18
N VAL A 196 -18.22 42.85 -48.41
CA VAL A 196 -19.22 43.00 -47.34
C VAL A 196 -19.38 41.69 -46.53
N ALA A 197 -19.33 40.53 -47.19
CA ALA A 197 -19.42 39.23 -46.52
C ALA A 197 -18.20 38.93 -45.62
N TYR A 198 -17.01 39.40 -46.00
CA TYR A 198 -15.81 39.26 -45.16
C TYR A 198 -15.85 40.16 -43.92
N CYS A 199 -16.32 41.40 -44.08
CA CYS A 199 -16.53 42.31 -42.95
C CYS A 199 -17.58 41.77 -41.98
N THR A 200 -18.68 41.17 -42.47
CA THR A 200 -19.72 40.61 -41.60
C THR A 200 -19.23 39.37 -40.84
N VAL A 201 -18.46 38.47 -41.48
CA VAL A 201 -17.86 37.30 -40.81
C VAL A 201 -16.82 37.72 -39.77
N TYR A 202 -15.97 38.70 -40.08
CA TYR A 202 -15.00 39.23 -39.12
C TYR A 202 -15.68 39.90 -37.92
N LEU A 203 -16.72 40.71 -38.16
CA LEU A 203 -17.51 41.33 -37.09
C LEU A 203 -18.23 40.28 -36.22
N LEU A 204 -18.78 39.22 -36.84
CA LEU A 204 -19.35 38.08 -36.11
C LEU A 204 -18.33 37.38 -35.21
N ILE A 205 -17.13 37.08 -35.73
CA ILE A 205 -16.04 36.45 -34.96
C ILE A 205 -15.57 37.38 -33.84
N PHE A 206 -15.42 38.69 -34.11
CA PHE A 206 -15.05 39.68 -33.11
C PHE A 206 -16.08 39.75 -31.97
N VAL A 207 -17.38 39.77 -32.29
CA VAL A 207 -18.47 39.80 -31.29
C VAL A 207 -18.48 38.51 -30.45
N VAL A 208 -18.29 37.34 -31.06
CA VAL A 208 -18.22 36.06 -30.33
C VAL A 208 -17.02 36.05 -29.37
N VAL A 209 -15.85 36.49 -29.81
CA VAL A 209 -14.65 36.54 -28.95
C VAL A 209 -14.77 37.62 -27.89
N LEU A 210 -15.44 38.74 -28.16
CA LEU A 210 -15.75 39.80 -27.19
C LEU A 210 -16.68 39.28 -26.08
N LEU A 211 -17.76 38.59 -26.45
CA LEU A 211 -18.68 37.98 -25.47
C LEU A 211 -17.98 36.92 -24.60
N LEU A 212 -17.11 36.09 -25.20
CA LEU A 212 -16.33 35.07 -24.49
C LEU A 212 -15.17 35.64 -23.65
N THR A 213 -14.68 36.85 -23.93
CA THR A 213 -13.69 37.53 -23.10
C THR A 213 -14.36 38.29 -21.96
N ILE A 214 -15.52 38.90 -22.21
CA ILE A 214 -16.31 39.56 -21.17
C ILE A 214 -16.87 38.55 -20.16
N SER A 215 -17.23 37.32 -20.58
CA SER A 215 -17.64 36.26 -19.65
C SER A 215 -16.54 35.84 -18.66
N ARG A 216 -15.26 36.10 -18.96
CA ARG A 216 -14.14 35.88 -18.04
C ARG A 216 -13.98 36.94 -16.96
N LEU A 217 -14.65 38.10 -17.08
CA LEU A 217 -14.53 39.23 -16.14
C LEU A 217 -15.36 39.06 -14.85
N ARG A 218 -15.98 37.90 -14.62
CA ARG A 218 -16.69 37.51 -13.37
C ARG A 218 -17.75 38.52 -12.87
N PHE A 219 -18.41 39.25 -13.76
CA PHE A 219 -19.59 40.05 -13.38
C PHE A 219 -20.86 39.19 -13.36
N PRO A 220 -21.56 39.05 -12.22
CA PRO A 220 -22.67 38.10 -12.05
C PRO A 220 -23.84 38.30 -13.04
N GLY A 221 -24.12 39.54 -13.44
CA GLY A 221 -25.22 39.88 -14.34
C GLY A 221 -24.98 39.48 -15.80
N ILE A 222 -23.72 39.47 -16.25
CA ILE A 222 -23.36 39.16 -17.64
C ILE A 222 -23.17 37.66 -17.86
N VAL A 223 -22.68 36.95 -16.85
CA VAL A 223 -22.56 35.47 -16.86
C VAL A 223 -23.94 34.81 -16.98
N LYS A 224 -24.95 35.33 -16.27
CA LYS A 224 -26.35 34.89 -16.40
C LYS A 224 -26.91 35.06 -17.82
N LEU A 225 -26.53 36.13 -18.50
CA LEU A 225 -27.00 36.41 -19.87
C LEU A 225 -26.28 35.52 -20.91
N ALA A 226 -24.98 35.28 -20.72
CA ALA A 226 -24.17 34.40 -21.58
C ALA A 226 -24.57 32.92 -21.43
N ASP A 227 -24.86 32.47 -20.20
CA ASP A 227 -25.30 31.10 -19.93
C ASP A 227 -26.71 30.81 -20.47
N CYS A 228 -27.60 31.82 -20.50
CA CYS A 228 -28.94 31.72 -21.11
C CYS A 228 -28.91 31.51 -22.63
N VAL A 229 -27.86 31.99 -23.33
CA VAL A 229 -27.77 31.92 -24.80
C VAL A 229 -26.90 30.73 -25.25
N LEU A 230 -25.89 30.31 -24.47
CA LEU A 230 -24.90 29.29 -24.90
C LEU A 230 -24.95 27.94 -24.15
N GLY A 231 -25.64 27.81 -23.01
CA GLY A 231 -25.81 26.53 -22.30
C GLY A 231 -24.58 25.97 -21.55
N SER A 232 -24.83 25.28 -20.43
CA SER A 232 -23.83 24.90 -19.41
C SER A 232 -22.76 23.89 -19.83
N LYS A 233 -22.90 23.24 -21.01
CA LYS A 233 -21.94 22.24 -21.51
C LYS A 233 -20.72 22.83 -22.23
N ILE A 234 -20.67 24.16 -22.44
CA ILE A 234 -19.61 24.82 -23.23
C ILE A 234 -18.36 25.17 -22.41
N ALA A 235 -18.37 25.13 -21.07
CA ALA A 235 -17.18 25.34 -20.22
C ALA A 235 -15.98 24.44 -20.61
N LEU A 236 -16.27 23.19 -21.00
CA LEU A 236 -15.31 22.19 -21.49
C LEU A 236 -14.72 22.54 -22.87
N TRP A 237 -15.47 23.28 -23.68
CA TRP A 237 -15.11 23.65 -25.05
C TRP A 237 -14.58 25.08 -25.18
N HIS A 238 -14.64 25.92 -24.13
CA HIS A 238 -14.21 27.31 -24.19
C HIS A 238 -12.79 27.49 -24.72
N ARG A 239 -11.84 26.63 -24.32
CA ARG A 239 -10.45 26.69 -24.79
C ARG A 239 -10.32 26.22 -26.25
N VAL A 240 -11.13 25.26 -26.65
CA VAL A 240 -11.15 24.68 -28.01
C VAL A 240 -11.83 25.62 -28.99
N ILE A 241 -12.96 26.22 -28.61
CA ILE A 241 -13.70 27.22 -29.40
C ILE A 241 -12.84 28.46 -29.61
N LEU A 242 -12.19 28.96 -28.56
CA LEU A 242 -11.36 30.17 -28.65
C LEU A 242 -10.10 29.93 -29.52
N ASN A 243 -9.49 28.75 -29.43
CA ASN A 243 -8.39 28.34 -30.33
C ASN A 243 -8.88 28.10 -31.76
N SER A 244 -10.09 27.55 -31.95
CA SER A 244 -10.69 27.34 -33.27
C SER A 244 -11.11 28.65 -33.95
N CYS A 245 -11.56 29.63 -33.18
CA CYS A 245 -11.84 31.00 -33.65
C CYS A 245 -10.55 31.74 -34.00
N LEU A 246 -9.48 31.60 -33.21
CA LEU A 246 -8.16 32.15 -33.57
C LEU A 246 -7.60 31.48 -34.84
N PHE A 247 -7.80 30.17 -34.98
CA PHE A 247 -7.44 29.41 -36.19
C PHE A 247 -8.25 29.91 -37.39
N ALA A 248 -9.56 30.06 -37.27
CA ALA A 248 -10.42 30.61 -38.33
C ALA A 248 -10.02 32.05 -38.73
N ALA A 249 -9.70 32.90 -37.75
CA ALA A 249 -9.21 34.26 -38.00
C ALA A 249 -7.84 34.27 -38.70
N SER A 250 -6.94 33.34 -38.35
CA SER A 250 -5.67 33.17 -39.06
C SER A 250 -5.89 32.71 -40.50
N MET A 251 -6.81 31.75 -40.73
CA MET A 251 -7.16 31.22 -42.06
C MET A 251 -7.77 32.27 -42.99
N ILE A 252 -8.45 33.29 -42.44
CA ILE A 252 -8.94 34.44 -43.21
C ILE A 252 -7.77 35.32 -43.73
N CYS A 253 -6.65 35.38 -43.01
CA CYS A 253 -5.43 36.06 -43.50
C CYS A 253 -4.64 35.26 -44.55
N VAL A 254 -4.70 33.92 -44.53
CA VAL A 254 -3.86 33.03 -45.37
C VAL A 254 -4.20 33.05 -46.88
N ARG A 255 -5.30 33.68 -47.31
CA ARG A 255 -5.65 33.75 -48.75
C ARG A 255 -4.97 34.88 -49.52
N SER A 256 -3.73 35.22 -49.17
CA SER A 256 -2.86 36.09 -49.95
C SER A 256 -1.42 35.59 -49.83
N PHE A 257 -1.03 34.74 -50.78
CA PHE A 257 0.33 34.30 -51.11
C PHE A 257 1.03 33.22 -50.24
N ASN A 258 1.75 32.34 -50.97
CA ASN A 258 2.49 31.12 -50.60
C ASN A 258 1.93 30.28 -49.43
N LEU A 259 0.86 29.54 -49.75
CA LEU A 259 0.22 28.50 -48.94
C LEU A 259 1.22 27.56 -48.24
N ALA A 260 2.33 27.23 -48.90
CA ALA A 260 3.33 26.28 -48.41
C ALA A 260 4.06 26.78 -47.14
N MET A 261 4.50 28.04 -47.10
CA MET A 261 5.29 28.58 -45.97
C MET A 261 4.41 28.83 -44.74
N VAL A 262 3.15 29.24 -44.96
CA VAL A 262 2.19 29.48 -43.88
C VAL A 262 1.69 28.15 -43.30
N ILE A 263 1.50 27.11 -44.12
CA ILE A 263 1.24 25.75 -43.64
C ILE A 263 2.43 25.24 -42.83
N ILE A 264 3.67 25.42 -43.29
CA ILE A 264 4.87 24.99 -42.55
C ILE A 264 4.98 25.74 -41.21
N ALA A 265 4.76 27.06 -41.17
CA ALA A 265 4.80 27.85 -39.94
C ALA A 265 3.64 27.53 -38.97
N LEU A 266 2.42 27.31 -39.47
CA LEU A 266 1.24 26.89 -38.69
C LEU A 266 1.36 25.45 -38.18
N MET A 267 2.14 24.60 -38.86
CA MET A 267 2.42 23.23 -38.42
C MET A 267 3.58 23.17 -37.42
N ILE A 268 4.58 24.05 -37.51
CA ILE A 268 5.71 24.09 -36.57
C ILE A 268 5.33 24.76 -35.23
N ALA A 269 4.47 25.79 -35.26
CA ALA A 269 4.17 26.59 -34.07
C ALA A 269 3.43 25.85 -32.93
N PRO A 270 2.44 24.97 -33.16
CA PRO A 270 1.77 24.24 -32.07
C PRO A 270 2.41 22.88 -31.76
N LEU A 271 3.36 22.43 -32.59
CA LEU A 271 3.92 21.09 -32.53
C LEU A 271 5.34 21.18 -31.96
N GLY A 272 5.48 20.86 -30.69
CA GLY A 272 6.76 20.87 -29.96
C GLY A 272 7.77 19.83 -30.43
N ASN A 273 7.57 19.25 -31.63
CA ASN A 273 8.41 18.24 -32.27
C ASN A 273 8.30 18.33 -33.80
N LEU A 274 9.40 18.05 -34.53
CA LEU A 274 9.49 18.07 -36.00
C LEU A 274 8.83 16.86 -36.68
N GLN A 275 8.39 15.84 -35.94
CA GLN A 275 7.85 14.62 -36.54
C GLN A 275 6.57 14.83 -37.35
N ILE A 276 5.62 15.65 -36.87
CA ILE A 276 4.36 15.89 -37.59
C ILE A 276 4.60 16.78 -38.82
N PRO A 277 5.38 17.89 -38.75
CA PRO A 277 5.80 18.62 -39.93
C PRO A 277 6.53 17.75 -40.96
N ALA A 278 7.45 16.88 -40.51
CA ALA A 278 8.16 15.95 -41.39
C ALA A 278 7.20 14.92 -42.03
N ALA A 279 6.23 14.38 -41.27
CA ALA A 279 5.22 13.47 -41.79
C ALA A 279 4.28 14.15 -42.82
N ALA A 280 3.86 15.39 -42.55
CA ALA A 280 3.04 16.17 -43.47
C ALA A 280 3.81 16.51 -44.76
N LEU A 281 5.10 16.86 -44.65
CA LEU A 281 5.96 17.10 -45.80
C LEU A 281 6.12 15.83 -46.65
N ARG A 282 6.33 14.67 -46.02
CA ARG A 282 6.40 13.37 -46.71
C ARG A 282 5.11 13.06 -47.48
N ILE A 283 3.95 13.26 -46.85
CA ILE A 283 2.65 13.06 -47.50
C ILE A 283 2.47 14.04 -48.65
N GLY A 284 2.74 15.33 -48.43
CA GLY A 284 2.59 16.36 -49.44
C GLY A 284 3.45 16.09 -50.67
N LEU A 285 4.74 15.77 -50.48
CA LEU A 285 5.66 15.42 -51.56
C LEU A 285 5.22 14.13 -52.28
N ALA A 286 4.84 13.09 -51.54
CA ALA A 286 4.42 11.82 -52.12
C ALA A 286 3.10 11.94 -52.91
N VAL A 287 2.09 12.63 -52.37
CA VAL A 287 0.79 12.84 -53.05
C VAL A 287 0.96 13.71 -54.28
N TRP A 288 1.69 14.84 -54.16
CA TRP A 288 2.00 15.71 -55.30
C TRP A 288 2.64 14.89 -56.42
N ARG A 289 3.66 14.09 -56.10
CA ARG A 289 4.35 13.27 -57.10
C ARG A 289 3.50 12.14 -57.66
N LEU A 290 2.71 11.44 -56.86
CA LEU A 290 1.80 10.41 -57.37
C LEU A 290 0.75 10.99 -58.34
N ILE A 291 0.29 12.22 -58.12
CA ILE A 291 -0.64 12.92 -59.04
C ILE A 291 0.09 13.30 -60.33
N VAL A 292 1.29 13.88 -60.23
CA VAL A 292 2.11 14.30 -61.39
C VAL A 292 2.51 13.10 -62.25
N ILE A 293 3.00 12.01 -61.64
CA ILE A 293 3.34 10.77 -62.37
C ILE A 293 2.12 10.24 -63.13
N ARG A 294 0.92 10.28 -62.53
CA ARG A 294 -0.32 9.87 -63.19
C ARG A 294 -0.72 10.76 -64.36
N GLN A 295 -0.33 12.04 -64.35
CA GLN A 295 -0.62 13.01 -65.41
C GLN A 295 0.42 12.93 -66.54
N ASP A 296 1.71 12.87 -66.21
CA ASP A 296 2.82 12.84 -67.17
C ASP A 296 2.87 11.53 -67.98
N TYR A 297 2.52 10.39 -67.36
CA TYR A 297 2.57 9.08 -68.03
C TYR A 297 1.30 8.72 -68.81
N LYS A 298 0.24 9.53 -68.73
CA LYS A 298 -0.95 9.34 -69.58
C LYS A 298 -0.69 9.73 -71.05
N GLN A 299 0.45 10.37 -71.35
CA GLN A 299 0.79 10.88 -72.68
C GLN A 299 1.97 10.18 -73.39
N ASN A 300 2.79 9.38 -72.70
CA ASN A 300 3.97 8.74 -73.30
C ASN A 300 3.95 7.21 -73.14
N LEU A 301 3.34 6.53 -74.10
CA LEU A 301 3.31 5.08 -74.20
C LEU A 301 4.50 4.56 -75.01
N GLU A 302 5.74 4.80 -74.55
CA GLU A 302 6.91 4.01 -75.00
C GLU A 302 8.16 4.29 -74.15
N SER A 303 8.75 3.21 -73.60
CA SER A 303 10.15 3.07 -73.10
C SER A 303 10.54 3.18 -71.61
N LYS A 304 9.65 3.07 -70.61
CA LYS A 304 10.08 2.98 -69.18
C LYS A 304 9.40 1.88 -68.37
N THR A 305 9.58 0.62 -68.79
CA THR A 305 8.82 -0.54 -68.27
C THR A 305 8.99 -0.82 -66.77
N ASN A 306 10.10 -0.39 -66.14
CA ASN A 306 10.38 -0.70 -64.72
C ASN A 306 10.58 0.51 -63.80
N LEU A 307 10.77 1.73 -64.33
CA LEU A 307 11.01 2.93 -63.53
C LEU A 307 9.72 3.46 -62.89
N GLU A 308 8.63 3.53 -63.67
CA GLU A 308 7.33 4.01 -63.19
C GLU A 308 6.78 3.15 -62.03
N PRO A 309 6.70 1.81 -62.14
CA PRO A 309 6.31 0.96 -61.02
C PRO A 309 7.22 1.14 -59.79
N SER A 310 8.53 1.32 -60.00
CA SER A 310 9.49 1.50 -58.91
C SER A 310 9.31 2.82 -58.16
N LEU A 311 8.99 3.91 -58.87
CA LEU A 311 8.66 5.21 -58.28
C LEU A 311 7.32 5.17 -57.53
N ILE A 312 6.31 4.52 -58.10
CA ILE A 312 5.01 4.33 -57.44
C ILE A 312 5.20 3.56 -56.12
N ILE A 313 5.94 2.46 -56.14
CA ILE A 313 6.24 1.66 -54.95
C ILE A 313 6.94 2.50 -53.88
N PHE A 314 7.94 3.31 -54.25
CA PHE A 314 8.64 4.22 -53.35
C PHE A 314 7.69 5.26 -52.72
N TYR A 315 6.97 6.02 -53.55
CA TYR A 315 6.10 7.08 -53.04
C TYR A 315 4.92 6.53 -52.23
N VAL A 316 4.43 5.33 -52.54
CA VAL A 316 3.43 4.62 -51.71
C VAL A 316 4.00 4.22 -50.35
N MET A 317 5.26 3.76 -50.28
CA MET A 317 5.92 3.48 -49.00
C MET A 317 6.11 4.75 -48.16
N VAL A 318 6.55 5.86 -48.77
CA VAL A 318 6.72 7.16 -48.10
C VAL A 318 5.38 7.72 -47.64
N LEU A 319 4.33 7.58 -48.46
CA LEU A 319 2.96 7.97 -48.12
C LEU A 319 2.45 7.16 -46.92
N GLY A 320 2.64 5.83 -46.94
CA GLY A 320 2.29 4.93 -45.86
C GLY A 320 3.03 5.27 -44.56
N GLN A 321 4.33 5.55 -44.64
CA GLN A 321 5.14 6.01 -43.50
C GLN A 321 4.59 7.31 -42.91
N GLY A 322 4.33 8.32 -43.75
CA GLY A 322 3.78 9.61 -43.31
C GLY A 322 2.41 9.46 -42.65
N LEU A 323 1.53 8.64 -43.23
CA LEU A 323 0.20 8.39 -42.69
C LEU A 323 0.26 7.69 -41.32
N LEU A 324 1.13 6.68 -41.16
CA LEU A 324 1.30 5.98 -39.88
C LEU A 324 1.78 6.91 -38.76
N TYR A 325 2.70 7.85 -39.05
CA TYR A 325 3.13 8.84 -38.06
C TYR A 325 2.03 9.84 -37.70
N ILE A 326 1.21 10.28 -38.67
CA ILE A 326 0.05 11.11 -38.37
C ILE A 326 -0.95 10.36 -37.51
N VAL A 327 -1.23 9.09 -37.82
CA VAL A 327 -2.12 8.25 -37.01
C VAL A 327 -1.57 8.06 -35.60
N ALA A 328 -0.28 7.77 -35.44
CA ALA A 328 0.36 7.66 -34.13
C ALA A 328 0.25 8.97 -33.32
N ALA A 329 0.46 10.13 -33.97
CA ALA A 329 0.33 11.44 -33.34
C ALA A 329 -1.12 11.76 -32.92
N ILE A 330 -2.11 11.43 -33.77
CA ILE A 330 -3.54 11.58 -33.45
C ILE A 330 -3.91 10.69 -32.27
N LEU A 331 -3.46 9.43 -32.25
CA LEU A 331 -3.70 8.54 -31.13
C LEU A 331 -3.09 9.11 -29.83
N GLU A 332 -1.85 9.59 -29.86
CA GLU A 332 -1.19 10.18 -28.67
C GLU A 332 -2.00 11.34 -28.06
N MET A 333 -2.74 12.12 -28.85
CA MET A 333 -3.67 13.15 -28.36
C MET A 333 -4.80 12.57 -27.50
N PHE A 334 -5.28 11.38 -27.84
CA PHE A 334 -6.31 10.68 -27.08
C PHE A 334 -5.77 9.94 -25.84
N SER A 335 -4.43 9.84 -25.68
CA SER A 335 -3.82 9.17 -24.52
C SER A 335 -4.24 9.79 -23.18
N PHE A 336 -4.57 11.08 -23.16
CA PHE A 336 -5.05 11.78 -21.94
C PHE A 336 -6.34 11.16 -21.38
N ILE A 337 -7.25 10.70 -22.23
CA ILE A 337 -8.53 10.10 -21.80
C ILE A 337 -8.26 8.83 -21.00
N LEU A 338 -7.38 7.96 -21.51
CA LEU A 338 -7.01 6.71 -20.86
C LEU A 338 -6.18 6.93 -19.58
N ARG A 339 -5.29 7.94 -19.57
CA ARG A 339 -4.56 8.33 -18.35
C ARG A 339 -5.52 8.81 -17.26
N ARG A 340 -6.52 9.64 -17.62
CA ARG A 340 -7.56 10.11 -16.68
C ARG A 340 -8.45 8.97 -16.19
N SER A 341 -8.79 8.02 -17.07
CA SER A 341 -9.51 6.80 -16.69
C SER A 341 -8.72 5.95 -15.68
N LEU A 342 -7.41 5.79 -15.88
CA LEU A 342 -6.54 5.06 -14.96
C LEU A 342 -6.45 5.74 -13.58
N ILE A 343 -6.27 7.07 -13.57
CA ILE A 343 -6.27 7.89 -12.34
C ILE A 343 -7.55 7.62 -11.53
N HIS A 344 -8.70 7.59 -12.19
CA HIS A 344 -9.98 7.32 -11.54
C HIS A 344 -10.10 5.88 -11.03
N ARG A 345 -9.75 4.88 -11.85
CA ARG A 345 -9.81 3.45 -11.47
C ARG A 345 -8.89 3.08 -10.31
N VAL A 346 -7.72 3.71 -10.21
CA VAL A 346 -6.78 3.52 -9.08
C VAL A 346 -7.17 4.39 -7.87
N GLY A 347 -8.02 5.40 -8.08
CA GLY A 347 -8.45 6.35 -7.07
C GLY A 347 -7.35 7.33 -6.67
N PHE A 348 -6.56 7.78 -7.64
CA PHE A 348 -5.62 8.88 -7.48
C PHE A 348 -6.40 10.21 -7.54
N ARG A 349 -6.27 11.05 -6.51
CA ARG A 349 -6.99 12.34 -6.38
C ARG A 349 -6.04 13.55 -6.31
N GLY A 350 -4.75 13.34 -6.02
CA GLY A 350 -3.78 14.43 -5.81
C GLY A 350 -3.01 14.86 -7.07
N PRO A 351 -2.52 16.12 -7.16
CA PRO A 351 -1.71 16.61 -8.30
C PRO A 351 -0.42 15.81 -8.54
N SER A 352 0.24 15.37 -7.47
CA SER A 352 1.44 14.52 -7.54
C SER A 352 1.13 13.13 -8.11
N GLU A 353 -0.11 12.67 -7.97
CA GLU A 353 -0.53 11.32 -8.36
C GLU A 353 -0.85 11.24 -9.85
N VAL A 354 -1.27 12.36 -10.43
CA VAL A 354 -1.34 12.54 -11.89
C VAL A 354 0.06 12.41 -12.50
N GLN A 355 1.10 12.89 -11.82
CA GLN A 355 2.49 12.75 -12.30
C GLN A 355 2.92 11.27 -12.33
N TYR A 356 2.47 10.43 -11.39
CA TYR A 356 2.79 9.00 -11.37
C TYR A 356 2.29 8.29 -12.62
N VAL A 357 1.05 8.57 -13.04
CA VAL A 357 0.46 7.97 -14.25
C VAL A 357 1.17 8.45 -15.51
N ASN A 358 1.60 9.71 -15.55
CA ASN A 358 2.39 10.24 -16.67
C ASN A 358 3.78 9.59 -16.75
N LEU A 359 4.45 9.35 -15.62
CA LEU A 359 5.73 8.64 -15.56
C LEU A 359 5.56 7.16 -15.87
N TYR A 360 4.47 6.53 -15.43
CA TYR A 360 4.14 5.16 -15.80
C TYR A 360 3.91 5.02 -17.31
N TYR A 361 3.13 5.93 -17.90
CA TYR A 361 2.93 5.97 -19.35
C TYR A 361 4.27 6.06 -20.08
N ALA A 362 5.16 6.91 -19.57
CA ALA A 362 6.51 7.06 -20.10
C ALA A 362 7.25 5.74 -20.17
N TYR A 363 7.34 5.12 -19.01
CA TYR A 363 8.05 3.88 -18.79
C TYR A 363 7.48 2.71 -19.60
N ALA A 364 6.15 2.58 -19.63
CA ALA A 364 5.47 1.52 -20.37
C ALA A 364 5.69 1.68 -21.89
N PHE A 365 5.66 2.92 -22.39
CA PHE A 365 5.94 3.22 -23.78
C PHE A 365 7.42 2.96 -24.14
N ASP A 366 8.37 3.43 -23.32
CA ASP A 366 9.80 3.19 -23.53
C ASP A 366 10.12 1.68 -23.60
N ARG A 367 9.55 0.87 -22.69
CA ARG A 367 9.70 -0.60 -22.74
C ARG A 367 9.09 -1.24 -23.97
N CYS A 368 7.95 -0.74 -24.45
CA CYS A 368 7.35 -1.22 -25.71
C CYS A 368 8.25 -0.89 -26.91
N MET A 369 8.99 0.21 -26.88
CA MET A 369 9.92 0.61 -27.93
C MET A 369 11.29 -0.09 -27.86
N GLU A 370 11.72 -0.57 -26.70
CA GLU A 370 12.98 -1.33 -26.55
C GLU A 370 12.83 -2.86 -26.77
N GLY A 371 11.66 -3.46 -26.55
CA GLY A 371 11.45 -4.92 -26.60
C GLY A 371 11.16 -5.52 -27.99
N SER A 372 11.40 -6.83 -28.18
CA SER A 372 11.00 -7.53 -29.42
C SER A 372 9.47 -7.59 -29.56
N MET A 373 8.98 -7.50 -30.80
CA MET A 373 7.54 -7.40 -31.12
C MET A 373 6.72 -8.63 -30.67
N LEU A 374 7.39 -9.78 -30.50
CA LEU A 374 6.77 -11.08 -30.24
C LEU A 374 6.78 -11.49 -28.75
N ALA A 375 7.57 -10.83 -27.90
CA ALA A 375 7.65 -11.14 -26.46
C ALA A 375 7.78 -9.85 -25.62
N PRO A 376 6.69 -9.07 -25.47
CA PRO A 376 6.73 -7.86 -24.67
C PRO A 376 7.04 -8.19 -23.20
N LYS A 377 8.09 -7.57 -22.64
CA LYS A 377 8.37 -7.64 -21.19
C LYS A 377 7.10 -7.26 -20.41
N LYS A 378 6.75 -8.03 -19.39
CA LYS A 378 5.57 -7.78 -18.55
C LYS A 378 5.66 -6.36 -17.97
N THR A 379 4.72 -5.49 -18.33
CA THR A 379 4.60 -4.13 -17.82
C THR A 379 3.32 -4.03 -16.99
N SER A 380 3.47 -3.76 -15.70
CA SER A 380 2.37 -3.48 -14.78
C SER A 380 2.69 -2.24 -13.98
N LEU A 381 1.66 -1.61 -13.43
CA LEU A 381 1.82 -0.44 -12.57
C LEU A 381 2.63 -0.76 -11.30
N ILE A 382 2.52 -2.01 -10.82
CA ILE A 382 3.28 -2.55 -9.69
C ILE A 382 4.76 -2.74 -10.08
N ILE A 383 5.05 -3.36 -11.22
CA ILE A 383 6.43 -3.52 -11.72
C ILE A 383 7.12 -2.16 -11.91
N PHE A 384 6.39 -1.16 -12.42
CA PHE A 384 6.93 0.20 -12.52
C PHE A 384 7.27 0.78 -11.14
N ALA A 385 6.37 0.65 -10.16
CA ALA A 385 6.63 1.15 -8.81
C ALA A 385 7.82 0.42 -8.15
N MET A 386 7.98 -0.88 -8.40
CA MET A 386 9.10 -1.69 -7.94
C MET A 386 10.43 -1.32 -8.61
N ASP A 387 10.43 -1.10 -9.92
CA ASP A 387 11.63 -0.64 -10.65
C ASP A 387 12.01 0.79 -10.25
N SER A 388 11.02 1.62 -9.89
CA SER A 388 11.25 2.99 -9.39
C SER A 388 12.03 3.01 -8.06
N LEU A 389 11.90 1.97 -7.23
CA LEU A 389 12.68 1.82 -5.99
C LEU A 389 14.19 1.63 -6.26
N LYS A 390 14.57 1.12 -7.42
CA LYS A 390 15.97 0.87 -7.80
C LYS A 390 16.60 2.02 -8.57
N SER A 391 15.87 3.11 -8.77
CA SER A 391 16.37 4.30 -9.47
C SER A 391 17.32 5.09 -8.57
N ASP A 392 18.34 5.73 -9.15
CA ASP A 392 19.25 6.62 -8.42
C ASP A 392 18.59 7.95 -8.00
N SER A 393 17.35 8.21 -8.43
CA SER A 393 16.63 9.45 -8.10
C SER A 393 15.78 9.27 -6.83
N PRO A 394 16.05 10.03 -5.74
CA PRO A 394 15.26 9.99 -4.51
C PRO A 394 13.77 10.29 -4.76
N LYS A 395 13.50 11.19 -5.71
CA LYS A 395 12.15 11.55 -6.14
C LYS A 395 11.41 10.36 -6.75
N MET A 396 12.09 9.58 -7.59
CA MET A 396 11.53 8.39 -8.22
C MET A 396 11.31 7.26 -7.21
N GLN A 397 12.25 7.06 -6.29
CA GLN A 397 12.13 6.10 -5.19
C GLN A 397 10.91 6.43 -4.31
N LEU A 398 10.75 7.69 -3.91
CA LEU A 398 9.60 8.14 -3.13
C LEU A 398 8.27 7.95 -3.87
N TYR A 399 8.25 8.16 -5.19
CA TYR A 399 7.06 7.91 -6.01
C TYR A 399 6.71 6.43 -6.07
N GLY A 400 7.71 5.56 -6.27
CA GLY A 400 7.54 4.12 -6.20
C GLY A 400 6.93 3.69 -4.87
N LEU A 401 7.49 4.15 -3.75
CA LEU A 401 6.99 3.85 -2.41
C LEU A 401 5.55 4.33 -2.18
N LYS A 402 5.22 5.57 -2.57
CA LYS A 402 3.86 6.12 -2.45
C LYS A 402 2.83 5.35 -3.27
N MET A 403 3.21 4.90 -4.47
CA MET A 403 2.36 4.05 -5.30
C MET A 403 2.13 2.68 -4.65
N LEU A 404 3.20 2.02 -4.19
CA LEU A 404 3.11 0.72 -3.51
C LEU A 404 2.24 0.79 -2.26
N HIS A 405 2.43 1.82 -1.43
CA HIS A 405 1.62 2.04 -0.22
C HIS A 405 0.13 2.11 -0.55
N LYS A 406 -0.24 2.81 -1.63
CA LYS A 406 -1.64 2.88 -2.09
C LYS A 406 -2.16 1.55 -2.62
N PHE A 407 -1.34 0.79 -3.35
CA PHE A 407 -1.76 -0.52 -3.88
C PHE A 407 -1.97 -1.54 -2.77
N LEU A 408 -1.16 -1.48 -1.71
CA LEU A 408 -1.27 -2.38 -0.57
C LEU A 408 -2.45 -2.06 0.37
N LYS A 409 -3.00 -0.83 0.31
CA LYS A 409 -4.17 -0.42 1.10
C LYS A 409 -5.53 -0.76 0.48
N LYS A 410 -5.61 -1.04 -0.83
CA LYS A 410 -6.89 -1.25 -1.53
C LYS A 410 -7.02 -2.66 -2.09
N GLU A 411 -8.03 -3.39 -1.66
CA GLU A 411 -8.46 -4.62 -2.34
C GLU A 411 -9.13 -4.29 -3.68
N PRO A 412 -8.88 -5.03 -4.79
CA PRO A 412 -8.12 -6.29 -4.94
C PRO A 412 -6.64 -6.10 -5.31
N LEU A 413 -6.12 -4.87 -5.34
CA LEU A 413 -4.73 -4.60 -5.75
C LEU A 413 -3.71 -5.11 -4.73
N LYS A 414 -4.10 -5.21 -3.45
CA LYS A 414 -3.26 -5.70 -2.36
C LYS A 414 -2.72 -7.10 -2.65
N THR A 415 -3.58 -8.08 -2.89
CA THR A 415 -3.18 -9.49 -3.13
C THR A 415 -2.23 -9.65 -4.32
N LYS A 416 -2.47 -8.91 -5.41
CA LYS A 416 -1.59 -8.92 -6.58
C LYS A 416 -0.24 -8.25 -6.29
N ALA A 417 -0.24 -7.12 -5.57
CA ALA A 417 0.96 -6.40 -5.21
C ALA A 417 1.82 -7.20 -4.21
N THR A 418 1.22 -7.83 -3.20
CA THR A 418 1.94 -8.68 -2.24
C THR A 418 2.58 -9.87 -2.92
N LEU A 419 1.86 -10.55 -3.82
CA LEU A 419 2.40 -11.68 -4.60
C LEU A 419 3.57 -11.24 -5.49
N GLU A 420 3.42 -10.14 -6.24
CA GLU A 420 4.51 -9.65 -7.09
C GLU A 420 5.72 -9.21 -6.25
N LEU A 421 5.52 -8.45 -5.16
CA LEU A 421 6.61 -7.99 -4.28
C LEU A 421 7.39 -9.14 -3.65
N THR A 422 6.69 -10.14 -3.08
CA THR A 422 7.33 -11.30 -2.43
C THR A 422 8.09 -12.19 -3.43
N THR A 423 7.67 -12.23 -4.69
CA THR A 423 8.38 -12.96 -5.75
C THR A 423 9.72 -12.31 -6.12
N TYR A 424 9.81 -10.97 -6.12
CA TYR A 424 11.04 -10.25 -6.48
C TYR A 424 11.89 -9.91 -5.24
N THR A 425 12.62 -10.91 -4.74
CA THR A 425 13.49 -10.82 -3.54
C THR A 425 14.45 -9.62 -3.54
N LYS A 426 15.06 -9.30 -4.69
CA LYS A 426 15.95 -8.13 -4.84
C LYS A 426 15.25 -6.81 -4.52
N THR A 427 13.97 -6.69 -4.88
CA THR A 427 13.18 -5.48 -4.61
C THR A 427 12.82 -5.38 -3.13
N VAL A 428 12.46 -6.49 -2.49
CA VAL A 428 12.22 -6.54 -1.03
C VAL A 428 13.48 -6.21 -0.24
N THR A 429 14.63 -6.73 -0.67
CA THR A 429 15.94 -6.42 -0.05
C THR A 429 16.25 -4.93 -0.16
N CYS A 430 16.00 -4.32 -1.33
CA CYS A 430 16.14 -2.88 -1.53
C CYS A 430 15.19 -2.10 -0.59
N LEU A 431 13.92 -2.49 -0.52
CA LEU A 431 12.94 -1.88 0.38
C LEU A 431 13.38 -1.94 1.85
N ILE A 432 13.89 -3.08 2.32
CA ILE A 432 14.39 -3.23 3.69
C ILE A 432 15.65 -2.39 3.91
N SER A 433 16.54 -2.29 2.92
CA SER A 433 17.72 -1.43 3.01
C SER A 433 17.37 0.05 3.19
N MET A 434 16.27 0.52 2.58
CA MET A 434 15.76 1.89 2.73
C MET A 434 15.31 2.20 4.17
N LEU A 435 15.04 1.20 5.00
CA LEU A 435 14.72 1.40 6.43
C LEU A 435 15.93 1.90 7.23
N GLY A 436 17.15 1.60 6.76
CA GLY A 436 18.39 2.04 7.37
C GLY A 436 18.87 3.43 6.92
N TRP A 437 18.16 4.10 6.01
CA TRP A 437 18.59 5.39 5.48
C TRP A 437 18.31 6.51 6.48
N THR A 438 19.36 7.09 7.06
CA THR A 438 19.24 8.09 8.14
C THR A 438 19.50 9.53 7.69
N SER A 439 19.66 9.79 6.39
CA SER A 439 19.89 11.15 5.90
C SER A 439 18.64 12.01 6.04
N GLU A 440 18.80 13.33 6.20
CA GLU A 440 17.65 14.24 6.31
C GLU A 440 16.81 14.28 5.02
N VAL A 441 17.46 14.10 3.87
CA VAL A 441 16.84 14.07 2.53
C VAL A 441 15.97 12.82 2.35
N ASP A 442 16.36 11.71 2.98
CA ASP A 442 15.68 10.41 2.82
C ASP A 442 14.60 10.16 3.88
N ARG A 443 14.28 11.14 4.73
CA ARG A 443 13.31 11.00 5.83
C ARG A 443 11.94 10.50 5.34
N ASP A 444 11.45 11.08 4.25
CA ASP A 444 10.18 10.68 3.63
C ASP A 444 10.26 9.27 3.02
N ILE A 445 11.40 8.93 2.40
CA ILE A 445 11.65 7.61 1.81
C ILE A 445 11.64 6.55 2.91
N ARG A 446 12.39 6.76 3.99
CA ARG A 446 12.43 5.88 5.16
C ARG A 446 11.04 5.65 5.76
N THR A 447 10.25 6.72 5.89
CA THR A 447 8.89 6.67 6.44
C THR A 447 7.94 5.86 5.56
N PHE A 448 7.94 6.11 4.25
CA PHE A 448 7.09 5.34 3.34
C PHE A 448 7.59 3.90 3.15
N ALA A 449 8.90 3.65 3.21
CA ALA A 449 9.46 2.30 3.20
C ALA A 449 9.00 1.50 4.42
N ALA A 450 8.98 2.11 5.62
CA ALA A 450 8.44 1.48 6.82
C ALA A 450 6.95 1.13 6.67
N LYS A 451 6.14 2.05 6.14
CA LYS A 451 4.70 1.81 5.88
C LYS A 451 4.46 0.67 4.90
N VAL A 452 5.19 0.65 3.78
CA VAL A 452 5.09 -0.44 2.78
C VAL A 452 5.55 -1.77 3.39
N THR A 453 6.62 -1.76 4.20
CA THR A 453 7.12 -2.96 4.87
C THR A 453 6.13 -3.50 5.90
N ALA A 454 5.46 -2.62 6.65
CA ALA A 454 4.39 -2.97 7.60
C ALA A 454 3.20 -3.68 6.93
N GLU A 455 2.83 -3.28 5.71
CA GLU A 455 1.79 -3.96 4.92
C GLU A 455 2.26 -5.30 4.36
N LEU A 456 3.56 -5.48 4.14
CA LEU A 456 4.15 -6.72 3.62
C LEU A 456 4.54 -7.72 4.72
N ALA A 457 4.74 -7.27 5.96
CA ALA A 457 5.30 -8.08 7.05
C ALA A 457 4.57 -9.42 7.27
N ASP A 458 3.26 -9.46 7.04
CA ASP A 458 2.43 -10.68 7.12
C ASP A 458 2.71 -11.72 6.01
N ASN A 459 3.67 -11.46 5.11
CA ASN A 459 4.06 -12.34 4.01
C ASN A 459 5.59 -12.39 3.83
N LEU A 460 6.37 -11.88 4.78
CA LEU A 460 7.83 -11.77 4.67
C LEU A 460 8.55 -12.77 5.58
N ARG A 461 9.52 -13.49 5.00
CA ARG A 461 10.48 -14.32 5.74
C ARG A 461 11.81 -13.58 5.83
N VAL A 462 12.03 -12.86 6.93
CA VAL A 462 13.23 -12.01 7.09
C VAL A 462 14.52 -12.81 7.20
N VAL A 463 14.44 -14.10 7.52
CA VAL A 463 15.59 -15.03 7.57
C VAL A 463 16.34 -15.10 6.24
N GLN A 464 15.67 -14.84 5.11
CA GLN A 464 16.28 -14.83 3.78
C GLN A 464 17.07 -13.54 3.48
N ILE A 465 16.99 -12.54 4.36
CA ILE A 465 17.54 -11.19 4.15
C ILE A 465 18.45 -10.85 5.34
N PRO A 466 19.77 -11.08 5.24
CA PRO A 466 20.71 -10.80 6.30
C PRO A 466 20.64 -9.33 6.74
N GLY A 467 20.61 -9.09 8.06
CA GLY A 467 20.57 -7.73 8.61
C GLY A 467 19.18 -7.06 8.63
N ALA A 468 18.13 -7.73 8.14
CA ALA A 468 16.79 -7.15 8.06
C ALA A 468 16.23 -6.73 9.42
N VAL A 469 16.38 -7.57 10.44
CA VAL A 469 15.89 -7.28 11.80
C VAL A 469 16.62 -6.07 12.39
N GLN A 470 17.93 -5.93 12.18
CA GLN A 470 18.70 -4.77 12.63
C GLN A 470 18.24 -3.48 11.94
N LEU A 471 17.95 -3.53 10.64
CA LEU A 471 17.42 -2.38 9.90
C LEU A 471 16.02 -1.99 10.39
N ILE A 472 15.16 -2.96 10.71
CA ILE A 472 13.85 -2.71 11.32
C ILE A 472 14.01 -2.15 12.75
N ALA A 473 14.93 -2.71 13.55
CA ALA A 473 15.24 -2.23 14.89
C ALA A 473 15.76 -0.78 14.89
N SER A 474 16.45 -0.36 13.83
CA SER A 474 16.92 1.02 13.66
C SER A 474 15.79 2.05 13.59
N LEU A 475 14.57 1.63 13.24
CA LEU A 475 13.38 2.49 13.25
C LEU A 475 13.02 2.88 14.70
N LEU A 476 13.30 2.00 15.66
CA LEU A 476 13.06 2.22 17.08
C LEU A 476 14.09 3.17 17.70
N ASP A 477 15.29 3.34 17.11
CA ASP A 477 16.38 4.22 17.66
C ASP A 477 16.07 5.71 17.57
N THR A 478 15.06 6.09 16.79
CA THR A 478 14.70 7.49 16.57
C THR A 478 14.28 8.21 17.86
N ILE A 479 13.80 7.49 18.86
CA ILE A 479 13.43 8.02 20.19
C ILE A 479 14.62 8.04 21.15
N HIS A 480 15.55 7.10 20.99
CA HIS A 480 16.60 6.82 21.98
C HIS A 480 17.82 7.74 21.83
N ARG A 481 18.06 8.28 20.63
CA ARG A 481 19.18 9.20 20.33
C ARG A 481 19.11 10.52 21.11
N GLU A 482 17.95 10.91 21.65
CA GLU A 482 17.81 12.15 22.43
C GLU A 482 18.06 11.97 23.95
N ASN A 483 18.06 10.74 24.50
CA ASN A 483 17.75 10.56 25.93
C ASN A 483 18.69 9.69 26.78
N ILE A 484 19.83 9.23 26.27
CA ILE A 484 20.86 8.66 27.16
C ILE A 484 21.86 9.75 27.55
N LYS A 485 21.51 10.55 28.56
CA LYS A 485 22.51 11.22 29.42
C LYS A 485 22.36 10.63 30.81
N ASN A 486 23.25 9.71 31.17
CA ASN A 486 23.28 9.13 32.51
C ASN A 486 23.71 10.23 33.51
N PRO A 487 22.88 10.60 34.50
CA PRO A 487 23.18 11.70 35.43
C PRO A 487 24.41 11.45 36.31
N PHE A 488 24.86 10.21 36.45
CA PHE A 488 25.91 9.82 37.39
C PHE A 488 27.29 9.55 36.78
N LEU A 489 27.39 9.37 35.45
CA LEU A 489 28.67 9.05 34.78
C LEU A 489 29.29 10.21 34.02
N ASP A 490 28.61 11.35 33.93
CA ASP A 490 29.07 12.52 33.17
C ASP A 490 29.52 13.68 34.07
N ILE A 491 30.15 13.35 35.22
CA ILE A 491 30.93 14.31 35.99
C ILE A 491 32.35 14.30 35.41
N GLY A 492 32.55 15.07 34.34
CA GLY A 492 33.89 15.50 33.94
C GLY A 492 34.29 15.19 32.50
N SER A 493 33.67 15.88 31.54
CA SER A 493 34.38 16.30 30.32
C SER A 493 33.77 17.62 29.82
N PRO A 494 34.50 18.74 29.84
CA PRO A 494 34.01 19.98 29.25
C PRO A 494 34.23 19.91 27.74
N GLU A 495 33.28 19.33 27.00
CA GLU A 495 33.26 19.49 25.55
C GLU A 495 32.66 20.85 25.17
N ALA A 496 33.45 21.55 24.36
CA ALA A 496 33.32 22.94 23.98
C ALA A 496 31.91 23.37 23.58
N LYS A 497 31.38 24.35 24.31
CA LYS A 497 30.43 25.32 23.77
C LYS A 497 31.08 26.04 22.59
N GLN A 498 30.75 25.63 21.38
CA GLN A 498 30.89 26.50 20.22
C GLN A 498 29.60 27.31 20.09
N ASP A 499 29.49 28.34 20.93
CA ASP A 499 28.55 29.44 20.70
C ASP A 499 28.96 30.15 19.41
N ASN A 500 28.16 29.98 18.35
CA ASN A 500 28.08 30.97 17.28
C ASN A 500 26.69 31.61 17.34
N LEU A 501 26.57 32.52 18.31
CA LEU A 501 25.64 33.63 18.30
C LEU A 501 25.98 34.55 17.11
N ILE A 502 25.44 34.24 15.93
CA ILE A 502 25.26 35.27 14.90
C ILE A 502 23.78 35.65 14.90
N GLN A 503 23.52 36.71 15.65
CA GLN A 503 22.37 37.59 15.48
C GLN A 503 22.27 38.00 14.01
N ARG A 504 21.34 37.41 13.26
CA ARG A 504 20.78 38.02 12.04
C ARG A 504 19.30 38.26 12.27
N VAL A 505 19.05 39.45 12.81
CA VAL A 505 17.95 40.35 12.48
C VAL A 505 16.87 39.69 11.62
N SER A 506 15.75 39.38 12.27
CA SER A 506 14.46 39.16 11.60
C SER A 506 14.13 40.40 10.77
N ARG A 507 14.49 40.35 9.48
CA ARG A 507 13.99 41.27 8.48
C ARG A 507 12.67 40.69 8.01
N ASN A 508 11.58 41.34 8.41
CA ASN A 508 10.24 41.16 7.88
C ASN A 508 10.29 41.17 6.34
N GLU A 509 10.23 39.99 5.72
CA GLU A 509 9.73 39.83 4.36
C GLU A 509 8.37 39.14 4.46
N GLN A 510 7.37 39.98 4.73
CA GLN A 510 5.97 39.66 4.69
C GLN A 510 5.53 39.58 3.23
N THR A 511 6.08 38.61 2.49
CA THR A 511 5.59 38.21 1.17
C THR A 511 5.64 36.70 1.08
N SER A 512 4.46 36.06 1.19
CA SER A 512 4.08 34.80 0.53
C SER A 512 2.96 34.04 1.28
N SER A 513 2.26 34.61 2.26
CA SER A 513 0.94 34.09 2.64
C SER A 513 -0.05 34.28 1.47
N LEU A 514 0.03 35.42 0.79
CA LEU A 514 -0.74 35.72 -0.42
C LEU A 514 -0.34 34.85 -1.61
N LEU A 515 0.95 34.51 -1.78
CA LEU A 515 1.43 33.65 -2.88
C LEU A 515 1.10 32.17 -2.65
N LYS A 516 1.08 31.72 -1.39
CA LYS A 516 0.63 30.37 -1.00
C LYS A 516 -0.89 30.23 -1.12
N TRP A 517 -1.63 31.27 -0.71
CA TRP A 517 -3.08 31.39 -0.90
C TRP A 517 -3.48 31.54 -2.38
N LEU A 518 -2.71 32.28 -3.19
CA LEU A 518 -2.93 32.42 -4.66
C LEU A 518 -2.57 31.13 -5.42
N LYS A 519 -1.54 30.40 -5.00
CA LYS A 519 -1.24 29.05 -5.53
C LYS A 519 -2.35 28.06 -5.16
N GLN A 520 -2.93 28.15 -3.96
CA GLN A 520 -4.11 27.37 -3.59
C GLN A 520 -5.36 27.80 -4.36
N MET A 521 -5.58 29.09 -4.60
CA MET A 521 -6.71 29.61 -5.39
C MET A 521 -6.62 29.29 -6.89
N ALA A 522 -5.42 29.26 -7.47
CA ALA A 522 -5.21 28.83 -8.84
C ALA A 522 -5.51 27.32 -9.04
N VAL A 523 -5.35 26.52 -7.97
CA VAL A 523 -5.72 25.09 -7.96
C VAL A 523 -7.25 24.92 -7.76
N TYR A 524 -7.89 25.76 -6.96
CA TYR A 524 -9.36 25.77 -6.80
C TYR A 524 -10.14 26.26 -8.03
N CYS A 525 -9.51 26.99 -8.97
CA CYS A 525 -10.16 27.47 -10.20
C CYS A 525 -10.18 26.46 -11.37
N LEU A 526 -9.62 25.26 -11.21
CA LEU A 526 -9.49 24.25 -12.28
C LEU A 526 -10.37 23.00 -12.09
N ILE A 527 -11.29 23.01 -11.11
CA ILE A 527 -12.28 21.93 -10.90
C ILE A 527 -13.67 22.57 -10.81
N PRO A 528 -14.65 22.22 -11.67
CA PRO A 528 -16.01 22.72 -11.55
C PRO A 528 -16.64 22.25 -10.23
N ARG A 529 -17.24 23.17 -9.48
CA ARG A 529 -18.09 22.90 -8.32
C ARG A 529 -19.54 22.84 -8.82
N GLU A 530 -20.17 21.68 -8.71
CA GLU A 530 -21.61 21.51 -8.94
C GLU A 530 -22.35 21.63 -7.60
N GLU A 531 -23.28 22.57 -7.53
CA GLU A 531 -24.34 22.61 -6.50
C GLU A 531 -25.70 22.34 -7.18
N PRO A 532 -26.66 21.76 -6.44
CA PRO A 532 -27.74 20.95 -7.01
C PRO A 532 -28.93 21.81 -7.45
N THR A 533 -29.49 21.51 -8.62
CA THR A 533 -30.83 22.00 -8.99
C THR A 533 -31.72 20.85 -9.41
N THR A 534 -32.85 20.79 -8.73
CA THR A 534 -33.95 19.84 -8.81
C THR A 534 -34.84 20.09 -10.05
N TYR A 535 -35.51 19.02 -10.49
CA TYR A 535 -36.73 18.95 -11.33
C TYR A 535 -36.63 19.08 -12.87
N THR A 536 -36.83 17.91 -13.51
CA THR A 536 -37.67 17.54 -14.70
C THR A 536 -37.67 18.45 -15.94
N ASP A 537 -37.58 17.94 -17.17
CA ASP A 537 -38.43 16.88 -17.73
C ASP A 537 -37.81 16.24 -19.01
N GLU A 538 -38.49 15.19 -19.45
CA GLU A 538 -38.10 14.03 -20.25
C GLU A 538 -37.89 14.24 -21.78
N GLN A 539 -37.32 13.20 -22.40
CA GLN A 539 -37.29 12.84 -23.84
C GLN A 539 -36.02 13.19 -24.67
N ASN A 540 -35.06 12.25 -24.68
CA ASN A 540 -34.85 11.37 -25.85
C ASN A 540 -33.72 10.36 -25.60
N THR A 541 -34.09 9.10 -25.72
CA THR A 541 -33.41 7.86 -25.33
C THR A 541 -32.69 7.22 -26.53
N HIS A 542 -31.42 6.86 -26.37
CA HIS A 542 -30.85 5.53 -26.73
C HIS A 542 -29.30 5.46 -26.67
N ILE A 543 -28.58 6.58 -26.55
CA ILE A 543 -27.10 6.59 -26.45
C ILE A 543 -26.61 6.65 -24.98
N LEU A 544 -27.52 6.92 -24.03
CA LEU A 544 -27.20 7.13 -22.62
C LEU A 544 -27.07 5.83 -21.78
N GLY A 545 -27.43 4.67 -22.32
CA GLY A 545 -27.46 3.39 -21.59
C GLY A 545 -26.07 2.92 -21.15
N TYR A 546 -25.04 3.21 -21.94
CA TYR A 546 -23.65 2.87 -21.60
C TYR A 546 -23.02 3.84 -20.58
N TRP A 547 -23.60 5.04 -20.41
CA TRP A 547 -23.07 6.09 -19.53
C TRP A 547 -23.72 6.14 -18.14
N ARG A 548 -24.91 5.56 -17.98
CA ARG A 548 -25.66 5.60 -16.71
C ARG A 548 -25.03 4.75 -15.60
N GLU A 549 -24.26 3.72 -15.96
CA GLU A 549 -23.56 2.85 -14.99
C GLU A 549 -22.28 3.48 -14.41
N THR A 550 -21.94 4.72 -14.79
CA THR A 550 -20.76 5.45 -14.28
C THR A 550 -21.08 6.59 -13.31
N THR A 551 -22.37 6.85 -13.03
CA THR A 551 -22.81 8.02 -12.23
C THR A 551 -23.50 7.69 -10.91
N GLU A 552 -23.56 6.43 -10.49
CA GLU A 552 -23.94 6.11 -9.11
C GLU A 552 -22.81 6.56 -8.17
N ARG A 553 -23.08 7.64 -7.43
CA ARG A 553 -22.21 8.17 -6.38
C ARG A 553 -21.91 7.07 -5.35
N PRO A 554 -20.63 6.77 -5.05
CA PRO A 554 -20.29 6.26 -3.73
C PRO A 554 -20.37 7.45 -2.76
N SER A 555 -21.09 7.24 -1.68
CA SER A 555 -21.22 8.14 -0.54
C SER A 555 -19.88 8.72 -0.11
N VAL A 556 -19.92 9.99 0.27
CA VAL A 556 -18.83 10.75 0.91
C VAL A 556 -18.41 9.98 2.17
N LEU A 557 -17.35 9.19 2.07
CA LEU A 557 -16.54 8.85 3.23
C LEU A 557 -15.50 9.95 3.37
N GLU A 558 -15.53 10.57 4.53
CA GLU A 558 -14.65 11.64 4.98
C GLU A 558 -13.20 11.43 4.53
N GLU A 559 -12.60 12.50 4.00
CA GLU A 559 -11.17 12.56 3.80
C GLU A 559 -10.49 12.32 5.16
N GLU A 560 -9.83 11.16 5.32
CA GLU A 560 -8.91 10.95 6.44
C GLU A 560 -7.94 12.15 6.47
N PRO A 561 -7.88 12.90 7.59
CA PRO A 561 -7.03 14.06 7.69
C PRO A 561 -5.57 13.61 7.50
N SER A 562 -4.91 14.26 6.54
CA SER A 562 -3.51 14.05 6.22
C SER A 562 -2.60 14.60 7.33
N THR A 563 -2.65 14.09 8.56
CA THR A 563 -1.66 14.41 9.62
C THR A 563 -1.67 13.39 10.77
N ASN A 564 -1.43 12.10 10.49
CA ASN A 564 -0.73 11.25 11.47
C ASN A 564 0.71 11.12 10.97
N GLN A 565 1.63 11.92 11.51
CA GLN A 565 3.05 11.58 11.44
C GLN A 565 3.22 10.30 12.25
N ASP A 566 2.96 9.15 11.62
CA ASP A 566 3.16 7.85 12.25
C ASP A 566 4.63 7.76 12.63
N LEU A 567 4.88 7.85 13.94
CA LEU A 567 6.22 7.77 14.50
C LEU A 567 6.94 6.52 13.95
N LEU A 568 8.17 6.69 13.44
CA LEU A 568 8.93 5.58 12.85
C LEU A 568 9.06 4.40 13.82
N SER A 569 9.17 4.66 15.12
CA SER A 569 9.21 3.62 16.15
C SER A 569 7.91 2.81 16.25
N VAL A 570 6.75 3.45 16.08
CA VAL A 570 5.46 2.76 16.03
C VAL A 570 5.42 1.81 14.83
N GLN A 571 5.84 2.30 13.65
CA GLN A 571 5.90 1.48 12.43
C GLN A 571 6.90 0.32 12.60
N GLY A 572 8.07 0.59 13.18
CA GLY A 572 9.08 -0.43 13.50
C GLY A 572 8.53 -1.52 14.42
N MET A 573 7.84 -1.14 15.50
CA MET A 573 7.23 -2.10 16.43
C MET A 573 6.14 -2.94 15.76
N PHE A 574 5.30 -2.30 14.95
CA PHE A 574 4.24 -2.98 14.21
C PHE A 574 4.79 -3.98 13.17
N ILE A 575 5.88 -3.64 12.48
CA ILE A 575 6.58 -4.58 11.57
C ILE A 575 7.07 -5.79 12.37
N LEU A 576 7.75 -5.59 13.50
CA LEU A 576 8.27 -6.69 14.34
C LEU A 576 7.13 -7.60 14.84
N GLN A 577 6.03 -7.01 15.31
CA GLN A 577 4.84 -7.73 15.76
C GLN A 577 4.29 -8.66 14.66
N LYS A 578 4.13 -8.12 13.44
CA LYS A 578 3.62 -8.89 12.30
C LYS A 578 4.57 -10.00 11.88
N LEU A 579 5.87 -9.70 11.82
CA LEU A 579 6.90 -10.69 11.48
C LEU A 579 6.91 -11.87 12.46
N ALA A 580 6.85 -11.59 13.76
CA ALA A 580 6.77 -12.61 14.81
C ALA A 580 5.47 -13.43 14.77
N SER A 581 4.40 -12.83 14.24
CA SER A 581 3.11 -13.52 14.09
C SER A 581 3.08 -14.46 12.89
N PHE A 582 3.76 -14.08 11.80
CA PHE A 582 3.73 -14.79 10.53
C PHE A 582 4.55 -16.10 10.51
N ASP A 583 5.78 -16.08 11.02
CA ASP A 583 6.70 -17.23 10.94
C ASP A 583 7.53 -17.40 12.21
N LEU A 584 7.73 -18.64 12.65
CA LEU A 584 8.53 -18.95 13.84
C LEU A 584 9.99 -18.52 13.66
N GLU A 585 10.54 -18.75 12.46
CA GLU A 585 11.92 -18.39 12.12
C GLU A 585 12.17 -16.88 12.21
N ASN A 586 11.17 -16.05 11.89
CA ASN A 586 11.26 -14.61 12.09
C ASN A 586 11.37 -14.26 13.58
N GLY A 587 10.62 -14.96 14.45
CA GLY A 587 10.73 -14.81 15.90
C GLY A 587 12.12 -15.20 16.43
N ILE A 588 12.76 -16.20 15.82
CA ILE A 588 14.15 -16.59 16.12
C ILE A 588 15.12 -15.46 15.76
N GLU A 589 14.99 -14.87 14.58
CA GLU A 589 15.83 -13.73 14.18
C GLU A 589 15.62 -12.49 15.06
N ILE A 590 14.39 -12.22 15.49
CA ILE A 590 14.08 -11.13 16.44
C ILE A 590 14.81 -11.37 17.77
N ASN A 591 14.81 -12.59 18.28
CA ASN A 591 15.49 -12.94 19.53
C ASN A 591 17.03 -12.88 19.41
N ARG A 592 17.58 -13.20 18.23
CA ARG A 592 19.03 -13.13 17.98
C ARG A 592 19.56 -11.70 17.88
N ALA A 593 18.70 -10.72 17.60
CA ALA A 593 19.11 -9.34 17.48
C ALA A 593 19.50 -8.75 18.85
N THR A 594 20.79 -8.46 19.00
CA THR A 594 21.38 -7.96 20.25
C THR A 594 20.67 -6.70 20.76
N GLY A 595 20.22 -6.72 22.02
CA GLY A 595 19.57 -5.59 22.69
C GLY A 595 18.12 -5.30 22.24
N LEU A 596 17.59 -6.01 21.24
CA LEU A 596 16.26 -5.72 20.71
C LEU A 596 15.14 -6.04 21.71
N ILE A 597 15.20 -7.20 22.39
CA ILE A 597 14.21 -7.56 23.42
C ILE A 597 14.20 -6.55 24.56
N SER A 598 15.38 -6.16 25.07
CA SER A 598 15.51 -5.12 26.10
C SER A 598 14.85 -3.81 25.67
N LYS A 599 15.11 -3.36 24.43
CA LYS A 599 14.48 -2.17 23.87
C LYS A 599 12.96 -2.27 23.72
N ILE A 600 12.44 -3.45 23.35
CA ILE A 600 10.99 -3.70 23.30
C ILE A 600 10.39 -3.60 24.72
N VAL A 601 11.09 -4.12 25.74
CA VAL A 601 10.67 -4.02 27.14
C VAL A 601 10.69 -2.58 27.64
N GLU A 602 11.64 -1.75 27.24
CA GLU A 602 11.66 -0.32 27.61
C GLU A 602 10.39 0.42 27.16
N PHE A 603 9.85 0.07 25.99
CA PHE A 603 8.60 0.64 25.48
C PHE A 603 7.34 0.18 26.24
N THR A 604 7.44 -0.78 27.16
CA THR A 604 6.34 -1.15 28.07
C THR A 604 6.31 -0.30 29.35
N SER A 605 7.33 0.52 29.60
CA SER A 605 7.36 1.40 30.77
C SER A 605 6.34 2.56 30.66
N ASN A 606 5.87 3.08 31.80
CA ASN A 606 5.16 4.37 31.86
C ASN A 606 6.13 5.56 31.92
N ILE A 607 7.44 5.33 31.81
CA ILE A 607 8.44 6.34 32.12
C ILE A 607 8.30 7.56 31.21
N THR A 608 8.17 8.71 31.86
CA THR A 608 7.95 10.07 31.32
C THR A 608 9.08 10.60 30.43
N VAL A 609 10.15 9.84 30.23
CA VAL A 609 11.33 10.22 29.42
C VAL A 609 10.97 10.43 27.93
N MET A 610 9.83 9.92 27.46
CA MET A 610 9.28 10.24 26.13
C MET A 610 8.53 11.58 26.10
N THR A 611 9.14 12.69 26.55
CA THR A 611 8.49 14.01 26.64
C THR A 611 8.07 14.61 25.29
N ASN A 612 8.62 14.12 24.18
CA ASN A 612 8.42 14.67 22.83
C ASN A 612 7.35 13.93 21.99
N ILE A 613 6.68 12.90 22.54
CA ILE A 613 5.73 12.04 21.82
C ILE A 613 4.31 12.27 22.33
N SER A 614 3.32 12.37 21.44
CA SER A 614 1.92 12.49 21.85
C SER A 614 1.46 11.25 22.62
N GLU A 615 0.55 11.46 23.58
CA GLU A 615 0.06 10.39 24.46
C GLU A 615 -0.59 9.22 23.70
N THR A 616 -1.18 9.52 22.54
CA THR A 616 -1.72 8.52 21.61
C THR A 616 -0.65 7.60 21.02
N HIS A 617 0.49 8.15 20.61
CA HIS A 617 1.60 7.37 20.07
C HIS A 617 2.29 6.53 21.14
N LYS A 618 2.43 7.05 22.38
CA LYS A 618 2.96 6.27 23.52
C LYS A 618 2.09 5.06 23.82
N THR A 619 0.77 5.26 23.92
CA THR A 619 -0.18 4.18 24.17
C THR A 619 -0.12 3.12 23.06
N LEU A 620 -0.04 3.53 21.79
CA LEU A 620 0.02 2.61 20.66
C LEU A 620 1.35 1.85 20.59
N LEU A 621 2.47 2.50 20.93
CA LEU A 621 3.78 1.86 21.03
C LEU A 621 3.81 0.85 22.18
N LYS A 622 3.28 1.21 23.35
CA LYS A 622 3.12 0.33 24.51
C LYS A 622 2.31 -0.91 24.18
N LEU A 623 1.15 -0.70 23.56
CA LEU A 623 0.25 -1.76 23.12
C LEU A 623 0.94 -2.71 22.13
N SER A 624 1.60 -2.17 21.11
CA SER A 624 2.29 -2.97 20.10
C SER A 624 3.47 -3.76 20.68
N SER A 625 4.18 -3.17 21.64
CA SER A 625 5.30 -3.81 22.36
C SER A 625 4.80 -5.00 23.19
N LEU A 626 3.71 -4.81 23.94
CA LEU A 626 3.08 -5.90 24.69
C LEU A 626 2.54 -7.00 23.79
N LYS A 627 1.91 -6.66 22.65
CA LYS A 627 1.47 -7.66 21.66
C LYS A 627 2.63 -8.50 21.15
N LEU A 628 3.76 -7.87 20.84
CA LEU A 628 4.96 -8.57 20.42
C LEU A 628 5.51 -9.48 21.54
N LEU A 629 5.65 -8.97 22.76
CA LEU A 629 6.15 -9.77 23.89
C LEU A 629 5.21 -10.94 24.26
N ALA A 630 3.89 -10.71 24.26
CA ALA A 630 2.89 -11.76 24.45
C ALA A 630 3.02 -12.83 23.35
N ARG A 631 3.11 -12.41 22.08
CA ARG A 631 3.30 -13.34 20.94
C ARG A 631 4.59 -14.15 21.04
N LEU A 632 5.69 -13.50 21.45
CA LEU A 632 6.99 -14.13 21.65
C LEU A 632 6.95 -15.13 22.81
N SER A 633 6.43 -14.74 23.98
CA SER A 633 6.32 -15.61 25.16
C SER A 633 5.39 -16.82 24.96
N SER A 634 4.36 -16.68 24.12
CA SER A 634 3.44 -17.75 23.70
C SER A 634 4.07 -18.77 22.72
N THR A 635 5.33 -18.57 22.32
CA THR A 635 6.03 -19.49 21.42
C THR A 635 6.21 -20.86 22.06
N LYS A 636 5.92 -21.91 21.30
CA LYS A 636 5.98 -23.30 21.76
C LYS A 636 7.38 -23.89 21.56
N GLY A 637 7.65 -24.96 22.30
CA GLY A 637 8.85 -25.78 22.18
C GLY A 637 10.08 -25.20 22.88
N LYS A 638 11.23 -25.84 22.67
CA LYS A 638 12.50 -25.47 23.32
C LYS A 638 12.89 -24.00 23.07
N PHE A 639 12.68 -23.51 21.87
CA PHE A 639 12.96 -22.11 21.54
C PHE A 639 12.05 -21.15 22.32
N GLY A 640 10.79 -21.51 22.54
CA GLY A 640 9.87 -20.74 23.38
C GLY A 640 10.36 -20.59 24.82
N VAL A 641 10.99 -21.63 25.38
CA VAL A 641 11.63 -21.59 26.71
C VAL A 641 12.75 -20.55 26.72
N THR A 642 13.67 -20.63 25.77
CA THR A 642 14.77 -19.64 25.64
C THR A 642 14.24 -18.21 25.48
N LEU A 643 13.17 -18.03 24.73
CA LEU A 643 12.59 -16.71 24.48
C LEU A 643 11.94 -16.11 25.74
N ARG A 644 11.23 -16.92 26.54
CA ARG A 644 10.71 -16.47 27.84
C ARG A 644 11.83 -16.09 28.79
N GLN A 645 12.89 -16.91 28.86
CA GLN A 645 14.08 -16.64 29.68
C GLN A 645 14.72 -15.29 29.29
N ASN A 646 14.96 -15.06 28.00
CA ASN A 646 15.51 -13.79 27.50
C ASN A 646 14.62 -12.56 27.79
N ILE A 647 13.29 -12.72 27.78
CA ILE A 647 12.37 -11.63 28.16
C ILE A 647 12.48 -11.34 29.66
N THR A 648 12.59 -12.38 30.49
CA THR A 648 12.63 -12.27 31.96
C THR A 648 13.99 -11.82 32.50
N GLU A 649 15.06 -11.98 31.73
CA GLU A 649 16.38 -11.43 32.07
C GLU A 649 16.37 -9.89 32.20
N HIS A 650 15.38 -9.20 31.62
CA HIS A 650 15.28 -7.74 31.71
C HIS A 650 14.77 -7.28 33.09
N PRO A 651 15.55 -6.54 33.90
CA PRO A 651 15.21 -6.27 35.31
C PRO A 651 13.87 -5.55 35.54
N PHE A 652 13.44 -4.74 34.57
CA PHE A 652 12.24 -3.91 34.73
C PHE A 652 10.95 -4.54 34.17
N ILE A 653 10.99 -5.73 33.56
CA ILE A 653 9.80 -6.29 32.90
C ILE A 653 8.65 -6.49 33.89
N LEU A 654 8.89 -7.15 35.03
CA LEU A 654 7.83 -7.43 36.01
C LEU A 654 7.28 -6.14 36.65
N SER A 655 8.14 -5.16 36.91
CA SER A 655 7.72 -3.84 37.42
C SER A 655 6.84 -3.11 36.41
N ASN A 656 7.19 -3.12 35.12
CA ASN A 656 6.38 -2.49 34.07
C ASN A 656 5.00 -3.16 33.95
N LEU A 657 4.95 -4.49 34.02
CA LEU A 657 3.69 -5.25 33.95
C LEU A 657 2.82 -5.01 35.19
N ALA A 658 3.41 -4.97 36.38
CA ALA A 658 2.72 -4.62 37.62
C ALA A 658 2.05 -3.24 37.54
N GLU A 659 2.78 -2.24 37.03
CA GLU A 659 2.27 -0.87 36.88
C GLU A 659 1.09 -0.78 35.89
N ILE A 660 1.12 -1.57 34.81
CA ILE A 660 0.02 -1.63 33.84
C ILE A 660 -1.23 -2.25 34.45
N LEU A 661 -1.08 -3.32 35.24
CA LEU A 661 -2.20 -3.95 35.94
C LEU A 661 -2.80 -3.04 37.02
N ASP A 662 -1.98 -2.27 37.72
CA ASP A 662 -2.43 -1.41 38.82
C ASP A 662 -3.09 -0.11 38.33
N ASN A 663 -2.69 0.40 37.15
CA ASN A 663 -3.25 1.63 36.61
C ASN A 663 -4.71 1.47 36.17
N ARG A 664 -5.64 2.10 36.91
CA ARG A 664 -7.08 2.13 36.60
C ARG A 664 -7.42 2.75 35.23
N GLY A 665 -6.55 3.59 34.68
CA GLY A 665 -6.70 4.20 33.35
C GLY A 665 -6.17 3.34 32.20
N SER A 666 -5.60 2.16 32.48
CA SER A 666 -5.12 1.23 31.44
C SER A 666 -6.30 0.69 30.63
N SER A 667 -6.12 0.54 29.31
CA SER A 667 -7.14 -0.08 28.47
C SER A 667 -7.30 -1.56 28.82
N HIS A 668 -8.52 -2.09 28.63
CA HIS A 668 -8.80 -3.51 28.84
C HIS A 668 -7.82 -4.40 28.04
N GLU A 669 -7.54 -4.04 26.79
CA GLU A 669 -6.60 -4.77 25.92
C GLU A 669 -5.17 -4.80 26.49
N LEU A 670 -4.69 -3.72 27.12
CA LEU A 670 -3.37 -3.70 27.77
C LEU A 670 -3.33 -4.65 28.97
N ARG A 671 -4.40 -4.67 29.79
CA ARG A 671 -4.49 -5.57 30.95
C ARG A 671 -4.56 -7.04 30.53
N GLU A 672 -5.29 -7.34 29.47
CA GLU A 672 -5.40 -8.68 28.90
C GLU A 672 -4.04 -9.19 28.42
N LEU A 673 -3.34 -8.42 27.59
CA LEU A 673 -2.00 -8.77 27.10
C LEU A 673 -0.97 -8.90 28.23
N THR A 674 -1.08 -8.04 29.25
CA THR A 674 -0.21 -8.09 30.43
C THR A 674 -0.45 -9.36 31.24
N THR A 675 -1.71 -9.74 31.42
CA THR A 675 -2.11 -10.97 32.11
C THR A 675 -1.67 -12.20 31.32
N GLU A 676 -1.82 -12.19 30.00
CA GLU A 676 -1.35 -13.27 29.11
C GLU A 676 0.18 -13.43 29.21
N LEU A 677 0.91 -12.33 29.14
CA LEU A 677 2.37 -12.33 29.27
C LEU A 677 2.78 -12.87 30.64
N LEU A 678 2.20 -12.39 31.74
CA LEU A 678 2.49 -12.89 33.09
C LEU A 678 2.21 -14.40 33.23
N ARG A 679 1.08 -14.89 32.71
CA ARG A 679 0.77 -16.33 32.68
C ARG A 679 1.86 -17.11 31.98
N ASN A 680 2.33 -16.61 30.82
CA ASN A 680 3.36 -17.29 30.04
C ASN A 680 4.72 -17.25 30.75
N LEU A 681 5.11 -16.11 31.34
CA LEU A 681 6.37 -15.97 32.06
C LEU A 681 6.39 -16.81 33.35
N ALA A 682 5.27 -16.93 34.05
CA ALA A 682 5.12 -17.77 35.25
C ALA A 682 5.28 -19.29 34.98
N MET A 683 5.34 -19.69 33.71
CA MET A 683 5.66 -21.09 33.35
C MET A 683 7.11 -21.45 33.67
N GLU A 684 8.01 -20.46 33.76
CA GLU A 684 9.40 -20.65 34.15
C GLU A 684 9.53 -20.65 35.68
N GLU A 685 10.21 -21.67 36.24
CA GLU A 685 10.23 -21.95 37.68
C GLU A 685 10.77 -20.79 38.53
N ASN A 686 11.91 -20.21 38.15
CA ASN A 686 12.52 -19.10 38.88
C ASN A 686 11.65 -17.82 38.84
N VAL A 687 11.08 -17.53 37.68
CA VAL A 687 10.31 -16.30 37.42
C VAL A 687 8.99 -16.31 38.19
N LYS A 688 8.41 -17.49 38.41
CA LYS A 688 7.17 -17.66 39.17
C LYS A 688 7.28 -17.16 40.61
N GLU A 689 8.41 -17.44 41.27
CA GLU A 689 8.67 -16.97 42.63
C GLU A 689 8.93 -15.45 42.65
N GLU A 690 9.62 -14.92 41.64
CA GLU A 690 9.83 -13.46 41.49
C GLU A 690 8.51 -12.71 41.29
N ILE A 691 7.58 -13.24 40.48
CA ILE A 691 6.24 -12.68 40.32
C ILE A 691 5.49 -12.69 41.66
N GLY A 692 5.63 -13.78 42.42
CA GLY A 692 5.05 -13.93 43.76
C GLY A 692 5.48 -12.85 44.75
N GLN A 693 6.73 -12.38 44.63
CA GLN A 693 7.29 -11.33 45.48
C GLN A 693 6.78 -9.92 45.15
N ILE A 694 5.93 -9.76 44.14
CA ILE A 694 5.30 -8.49 43.76
C ILE A 694 3.79 -8.58 44.08
N PRO A 695 3.35 -8.23 45.31
CA PRO A 695 1.99 -8.51 45.77
C PRO A 695 0.89 -7.89 44.89
N VAL A 696 1.18 -6.73 44.28
CA VAL A 696 0.23 -6.03 43.41
C VAL A 696 -0.19 -6.90 42.21
N ILE A 697 0.70 -7.77 41.71
CA ILE A 697 0.37 -8.64 40.57
C ILE A 697 -0.67 -9.68 41.01
N ILE A 698 -0.43 -10.38 42.11
CA ILE A 698 -1.38 -11.39 42.64
C ILE A 698 -2.72 -10.73 42.98
N SER A 699 -2.68 -9.60 43.69
CA SER A 699 -3.88 -8.84 44.07
C SER A 699 -4.74 -8.45 42.85
N ARG A 700 -4.12 -7.88 41.81
CA ARG A 700 -4.84 -7.47 40.59
C ARG A 700 -5.33 -8.63 39.73
N LEU A 701 -4.62 -9.77 39.73
CA LEU A 701 -5.08 -10.99 39.08
C LEU A 701 -6.27 -11.61 39.83
N MET A 702 -6.24 -11.61 41.17
CA MET A 702 -7.36 -12.05 42.01
C MET A 702 -8.58 -11.15 41.81
N ASP A 703 -8.40 -9.84 41.82
CA ASP A 703 -9.46 -8.88 41.47
C ASP A 703 -10.08 -9.22 40.12
N ALA A 704 -9.27 -9.38 39.07
CA ALA A 704 -9.76 -9.68 37.72
C ALA A 704 -10.45 -11.05 37.61
N PHE A 705 -10.00 -12.06 38.37
CA PHE A 705 -10.58 -13.40 38.33
C PHE A 705 -11.87 -13.52 39.15
N LEU A 706 -11.95 -12.84 40.29
CA LEU A 706 -13.03 -13.00 41.27
C LEU A 706 -14.15 -11.95 41.13
N SER A 707 -13.84 -10.78 40.55
CA SER A 707 -14.84 -9.70 40.40
C SER A 707 -16.08 -10.15 39.63
N GLN A 708 -17.25 -9.91 40.21
CA GLN A 708 -18.55 -10.01 39.53
C GLN A 708 -18.84 -8.68 38.82
N GLY A 709 -18.37 -8.53 37.57
CA GLY A 709 -18.64 -7.33 36.77
C GLY A 709 -20.13 -7.15 36.46
N THR A 710 -20.58 -5.90 36.34
CA THR A 710 -21.91 -5.58 35.77
C THR A 710 -22.00 -6.07 34.30
N PRO A 711 -23.15 -6.59 33.84
CA PRO A 711 -23.23 -7.41 32.61
C PRO A 711 -23.04 -6.67 31.26
N SER A 712 -22.50 -5.44 31.22
CA SER A 712 -22.65 -4.57 30.05
C SER A 712 -21.54 -4.67 28.98
N SER A 713 -20.54 -5.54 29.12
CA SER A 713 -19.52 -5.82 28.09
C SER A 713 -19.19 -7.33 28.00
N ALA A 714 -20.13 -8.09 27.44
CA ALA A 714 -20.28 -9.54 27.62
C ALA A 714 -19.28 -10.46 26.88
N ASP A 715 -18.11 -10.02 26.41
CA ASP A 715 -17.11 -10.91 25.77
C ASP A 715 -15.66 -10.61 26.19
N SER A 716 -15.27 -9.33 26.24
CA SER A 716 -13.91 -8.93 26.63
C SER A 716 -13.60 -9.24 28.09
N ASP A 717 -14.54 -8.97 29.00
CA ASP A 717 -14.35 -9.19 30.43
C ASP A 717 -14.22 -10.70 30.77
N HIS A 718 -14.79 -11.58 29.93
CA HIS A 718 -14.67 -13.02 30.09
C HIS A 718 -13.26 -13.54 29.80
N LEU A 719 -12.61 -13.01 28.77
CA LEU A 719 -11.26 -13.42 28.38
C LEU A 719 -10.22 -13.01 29.43
N LEU A 720 -10.27 -11.74 29.89
CA LEU A 720 -9.39 -11.27 30.96
C LEU A 720 -9.57 -12.09 32.24
N ARG A 721 -10.82 -12.38 32.62
CA ARG A 721 -11.14 -13.20 33.78
C ARG A 721 -10.57 -14.61 33.64
N MET A 722 -10.77 -15.27 32.50
CA MET A 722 -10.23 -16.60 32.24
C MET A 722 -8.70 -16.63 32.30
N ILE A 723 -8.02 -15.70 31.61
CA ILE A 723 -6.54 -15.66 31.58
C ILE A 723 -5.99 -15.35 32.98
N SER A 724 -6.68 -14.51 33.76
CA SER A 724 -6.27 -14.19 35.14
C SER A 724 -6.32 -15.42 36.03
N GLY A 725 -7.40 -16.21 35.96
CA GLY A 725 -7.50 -17.47 36.70
C GLY A 725 -6.45 -18.50 36.24
N GLN A 726 -6.14 -18.57 34.95
CA GLN A 726 -5.07 -19.41 34.43
C GLN A 726 -3.69 -18.96 34.94
N ALA A 727 -3.42 -17.66 34.96
CA ALA A 727 -2.19 -17.09 35.51
C ALA A 727 -2.02 -17.46 36.98
N LEU A 728 -3.08 -17.28 37.79
CA LEU A 728 -3.09 -17.69 39.20
C LEU A 728 -2.85 -19.20 39.36
N ALA A 729 -3.49 -20.04 38.54
CA ALA A 729 -3.29 -21.48 38.58
C ALA A 729 -1.83 -21.89 38.28
N VAL A 730 -1.18 -21.23 37.31
CA VAL A 730 0.24 -21.45 36.99
C VAL A 730 1.15 -20.94 38.11
N LEU A 731 0.84 -19.77 38.71
CA LEU A 731 1.57 -19.20 39.84
C LEU A 731 1.49 -20.06 41.11
N ALA A 732 0.34 -20.70 41.36
CA ALA A 732 0.12 -21.59 42.49
C ALA A 732 0.77 -22.97 42.32
N MET A 733 1.10 -23.37 41.09
CA MET A 733 1.62 -24.71 40.79
C MET A 733 3.04 -24.86 41.32
N GLU A 734 3.33 -25.85 42.17
CA GLU A 734 4.66 -26.07 42.77
C GLU A 734 5.20 -24.88 43.59
N SER A 735 4.32 -23.97 44.05
CA SER A 735 4.72 -22.83 44.87
C SER A 735 3.81 -22.70 46.09
N ALA A 736 4.28 -23.24 47.22
CA ALA A 736 3.59 -23.07 48.50
C ALA A 736 3.52 -21.58 48.87
N ASN A 737 4.60 -20.84 48.68
CA ASN A 737 4.66 -19.40 49.00
C ASN A 737 3.58 -18.60 48.24
N ASN A 738 3.44 -18.81 46.94
CA ASN A 738 2.40 -18.12 46.16
C ASN A 738 0.99 -18.50 46.60
N CYS A 739 0.73 -19.77 46.93
CA CYS A 739 -0.56 -20.18 47.50
C CYS A 739 -0.85 -19.48 48.84
N LEU A 740 0.16 -19.32 49.71
CA LEU A 740 0.00 -18.61 50.98
C LEU A 740 -0.36 -17.14 50.77
N ILE A 741 0.31 -16.48 49.83
CA ILE A 741 0.02 -15.08 49.47
C ILE A 741 -1.42 -14.95 48.97
N MET A 742 -1.87 -15.85 48.09
CA MET A 742 -3.26 -15.85 47.59
C MET A 742 -4.30 -16.10 48.69
N LEU A 743 -4.00 -16.96 49.69
CA LEU A 743 -4.90 -17.17 50.83
C LEU A 743 -4.97 -15.98 51.78
N ALA A 744 -3.86 -15.25 51.91
CA ALA A 744 -3.74 -14.09 52.78
C ALA A 744 -4.28 -12.79 52.15
N GLU A 745 -4.66 -12.81 50.87
CA GLU A 745 -5.13 -11.62 50.15
C GLU A 745 -6.42 -11.06 50.80
N PRO A 746 -6.42 -9.78 51.23
CA PRO A 746 -7.56 -9.18 51.89
C PRO A 746 -8.74 -8.97 50.91
N GLY A 747 -9.96 -9.09 51.44
CA GLY A 747 -11.18 -8.79 50.68
C GLY A 747 -11.83 -9.98 49.98
N TYR A 748 -11.17 -11.14 49.95
CA TYR A 748 -11.71 -12.36 49.36
C TYR A 748 -11.77 -13.52 50.35
N MET A 749 -12.91 -14.20 50.41
CA MET A 749 -12.99 -15.54 51.00
C MET A 749 -12.56 -16.55 49.95
N PHE A 750 -11.25 -16.59 49.65
CA PHE A 750 -10.75 -17.14 48.40
C PHE A 750 -11.24 -18.56 48.09
N ILE A 751 -11.15 -19.49 49.05
CA ILE A 751 -11.63 -20.87 48.88
C ILE A 751 -13.14 -20.91 48.58
N LYS A 752 -13.94 -20.10 49.28
CA LYS A 752 -15.39 -20.00 49.07
C LYS A 752 -15.73 -19.44 47.69
N GLU A 753 -14.99 -18.44 47.21
CA GLU A 753 -15.20 -17.90 45.87
C GLU A 753 -14.90 -18.96 44.80
N LEU A 754 -13.81 -19.74 44.96
CA LEU A 754 -13.50 -20.84 44.04
C LEU A 754 -14.57 -21.92 44.03
N THR A 755 -15.11 -22.30 45.20
CA THR A 755 -16.18 -23.31 45.28
C THR A 755 -17.47 -22.82 44.63
N LEU A 756 -17.83 -21.54 44.80
CA LEU A 756 -18.96 -20.92 44.10
C LEU A 756 -18.78 -20.93 42.58
N MET A 757 -17.57 -20.65 42.08
CA MET A 757 -17.27 -20.70 40.65
C MET A 757 -17.42 -22.12 40.09
N ILE A 758 -16.96 -23.13 40.82
CA ILE A 758 -17.11 -24.54 40.46
C ILE A 758 -18.59 -24.94 40.40
N HIS A 759 -19.40 -24.50 41.37
CA HIS A 759 -20.83 -24.78 41.42
C HIS A 759 -21.61 -24.08 40.29
N SER A 760 -21.22 -22.87 39.91
CA SER A 760 -21.89 -22.09 38.85
C SER A 760 -21.63 -22.58 37.41
N ASP A 761 -20.77 -23.59 37.25
CA ASP A 761 -20.22 -24.16 36.00
C ASP A 761 -19.42 -23.17 35.11
N LYS A 762 -19.49 -21.85 35.38
CA LYS A 762 -18.69 -20.83 34.71
C LYS A 762 -17.26 -20.80 35.26
N TYR A 763 -16.28 -21.05 34.40
CA TYR A 763 -14.85 -21.15 34.73
C TYR A 763 -14.49 -22.30 35.68
N ARG A 764 -15.37 -23.29 35.79
CA ARG A 764 -15.24 -24.45 36.68
C ARG A 764 -13.87 -25.10 36.63
N TYR A 765 -13.30 -25.29 35.45
CA TYR A 765 -12.00 -25.95 35.30
C TYR A 765 -10.81 -25.10 35.76
N VAL A 766 -10.86 -23.79 35.52
CA VAL A 766 -9.81 -22.88 35.98
C VAL A 766 -9.84 -22.79 37.51
N ALA A 767 -11.04 -22.65 38.08
CA ALA A 767 -11.24 -22.67 39.53
C ALA A 767 -10.84 -24.02 40.14
N SER A 768 -11.19 -25.14 39.51
CA SER A 768 -10.81 -26.49 39.96
C SER A 768 -9.29 -26.70 39.92
N SER A 769 -8.62 -26.21 38.87
CA SER A 769 -7.16 -26.30 38.76
C SER A 769 -6.46 -25.47 39.84
N LEU A 770 -6.95 -24.26 40.10
CA LEU A 770 -6.42 -23.39 41.14
C LEU A 770 -6.65 -23.99 42.53
N LEU A 771 -7.89 -24.41 42.82
CA LEU A 771 -8.25 -25.05 44.09
C LEU A 771 -7.45 -26.34 44.33
N ARG A 772 -7.23 -27.16 43.30
CA ARG A 772 -6.34 -28.32 43.38
C ARG A 772 -4.95 -27.91 43.85
N ASN A 773 -4.35 -26.88 43.25
CA ASN A 773 -3.03 -26.41 43.65
C ASN A 773 -3.02 -25.89 45.10
N MET A 774 -4.07 -25.19 45.53
CA MET A 774 -4.22 -24.77 46.94
C MET A 774 -4.22 -25.97 47.89
N CYS A 775 -4.98 -27.02 47.58
CA CYS A 775 -5.06 -28.23 48.40
C CYS A 775 -3.76 -29.06 48.42
N VAL A 776 -2.94 -28.96 47.37
CA VAL A 776 -1.62 -29.61 47.32
C VAL A 776 -0.58 -28.82 48.11
N HIS A 777 -0.52 -27.49 47.93
CA HIS A 777 0.63 -26.69 48.35
C HIS A 777 0.38 -25.82 49.59
N ALA A 778 -0.87 -25.57 49.98
CA ALA A 778 -1.21 -24.76 51.17
C ALA A 778 -2.16 -25.49 52.13
N ARG A 779 -2.16 -26.83 52.12
CA ARG A 779 -3.08 -27.62 52.94
C ARG A 779 -3.01 -27.31 54.43
N SER A 780 -1.82 -27.11 54.98
CA SER A 780 -1.62 -26.85 56.43
C SER A 780 -2.32 -25.57 56.89
N GLU A 781 -2.55 -24.62 55.98
CA GLU A 781 -3.16 -23.33 56.28
C GLU A 781 -4.67 -23.28 56.00
N LEU A 782 -5.25 -24.33 55.41
CA LEU A 782 -6.69 -24.39 55.18
C LEU A 782 -7.43 -24.57 56.50
N ARG A 783 -8.39 -23.67 56.79
CA ARG A 783 -9.18 -23.75 58.02
C ARG A 783 -10.27 -24.81 57.89
N ASN A 784 -10.83 -25.24 59.01
CA ASN A 784 -11.97 -26.17 59.01
C ASN A 784 -13.18 -25.63 58.22
N SER A 785 -13.40 -24.32 58.19
CA SER A 785 -14.41 -23.70 57.33
C SER A 785 -14.12 -23.89 55.85
N ASP A 786 -12.85 -23.76 55.45
CA ASP A 786 -12.41 -23.90 54.06
C ASP A 786 -12.54 -25.37 53.61
N LEU A 787 -12.18 -26.32 54.48
CA LEU A 787 -12.41 -27.76 54.23
C LEU A 787 -13.89 -28.09 54.07
N LYS A 788 -14.78 -27.46 54.86
CA LYS A 788 -16.22 -27.65 54.73
C LYS A 788 -16.78 -27.11 53.41
N GLU A 789 -16.30 -25.96 52.94
CA GLU A 789 -16.64 -25.41 51.62
C GLU A 789 -16.14 -26.34 50.49
N ILE A 790 -14.95 -26.91 50.63
CA ILE A 790 -14.41 -27.88 49.66
C ILE A 790 -15.25 -29.17 49.64
N SER A 791 -15.68 -29.69 50.79
CA SER A 791 -16.56 -30.85 50.86
C SER A 791 -17.93 -30.60 50.22
N TYR A 792 -18.43 -29.35 50.24
CA TYR A 792 -19.73 -29.00 49.65
C TYR A 792 -19.78 -29.23 48.13
N ILE A 793 -18.68 -28.96 47.42
CA ILE A 793 -18.59 -29.12 45.95
C ILE A 793 -18.22 -30.55 45.51
N LEU A 794 -18.04 -31.48 46.44
CA LEU A 794 -17.55 -32.82 46.14
C LEU A 794 -18.48 -33.54 45.15
N ARG A 795 -19.80 -33.44 45.35
CA ARG A 795 -20.79 -34.10 44.48
C ARG A 795 -20.65 -33.62 43.05
N GLU A 796 -20.61 -32.31 42.84
CA GLU A 796 -20.47 -31.70 41.53
C GLU A 796 -19.17 -32.16 40.87
N VAL A 797 -18.06 -32.18 41.60
CA VAL A 797 -16.77 -32.67 41.08
C VAL A 797 -16.86 -34.14 40.66
N LEU A 798 -17.47 -35.01 41.48
CA LEU A 798 -17.65 -36.43 41.15
C LEU A 798 -18.55 -36.64 39.93
N GLU A 799 -19.66 -35.91 39.83
CA GLU A 799 -20.55 -35.92 38.67
C GLU A 799 -19.82 -35.45 37.41
N GLY A 800 -19.03 -34.37 37.51
CA GLY A 800 -18.23 -33.87 36.38
C GLY A 800 -17.19 -34.87 35.87
N ILE A 801 -16.59 -35.69 36.75
CA ILE A 801 -15.64 -36.74 36.36
C ILE A 801 -16.32 -37.81 35.49
N MET A 802 -17.60 -38.06 35.71
CA MET A 802 -18.32 -39.06 34.94
C MET A 802 -18.38 -38.67 33.46
N ASP A 803 -18.57 -37.38 33.17
CA ASP A 803 -18.80 -36.86 31.82
C ASP A 803 -17.55 -36.25 31.15
N ALA A 804 -16.52 -35.86 31.92
CA ALA A 804 -15.35 -35.18 31.39
C ALA A 804 -14.36 -36.09 30.64
N GLU A 805 -13.64 -35.53 29.67
CA GLU A 805 -12.54 -36.19 28.96
C GLU A 805 -11.28 -35.29 28.91
N GLY A 806 -10.15 -35.85 28.49
CA GLY A 806 -8.91 -35.09 28.27
C GLY A 806 -8.42 -34.30 29.50
N THR A 807 -8.08 -33.02 29.29
CA THR A 807 -7.54 -32.13 30.34
C THR A 807 -8.57 -31.82 31.43
N GLU A 808 -9.86 -31.75 31.10
CA GLU A 808 -10.94 -31.53 32.09
C GLU A 808 -11.00 -32.68 33.08
N LEU A 809 -10.94 -33.91 32.56
CA LEU A 809 -10.88 -35.13 33.37
C LEU A 809 -9.65 -35.14 34.28
N GLU A 810 -8.47 -34.75 33.77
CA GLU A 810 -7.25 -34.67 34.55
C GLU A 810 -7.37 -33.71 35.74
N VAL A 811 -7.92 -32.52 35.49
CA VAL A 811 -8.09 -31.48 36.53
C VAL A 811 -9.10 -31.94 37.59
N LEU A 812 -10.26 -32.48 37.18
CA LEU A 812 -11.30 -32.90 38.11
C LEU A 812 -10.89 -34.12 38.95
N ILE A 813 -10.26 -35.15 38.35
CA ILE A 813 -9.72 -36.28 39.11
C ILE A 813 -8.62 -35.80 40.07
N GLY A 814 -7.76 -34.90 39.60
CA GLY A 814 -6.72 -34.28 40.42
C GLY A 814 -7.30 -33.54 41.62
N LEU A 815 -8.36 -32.75 41.44
CA LEU A 815 -9.05 -32.07 42.54
C LEU A 815 -9.71 -33.08 43.48
N SER A 816 -10.49 -34.02 42.95
CA SER A 816 -11.15 -35.09 43.71
C SER A 816 -10.17 -35.91 44.55
N SER A 817 -8.97 -36.17 44.03
CA SER A 817 -7.85 -36.82 44.75
C SER A 817 -7.41 -36.01 45.96
N GLN A 818 -7.30 -34.69 45.82
CA GLN A 818 -6.97 -33.81 46.93
C GLN A 818 -8.11 -33.68 47.95
N ILE A 819 -9.37 -33.68 47.52
CA ILE A 819 -10.53 -33.69 48.43
C ILE A 819 -10.55 -34.99 49.24
N CYS A 820 -10.37 -36.16 48.59
CA CYS A 820 -10.31 -37.46 49.26
C CYS A 820 -9.22 -37.48 50.35
N ASN A 821 -8.06 -36.90 50.06
CA ASN A 821 -6.94 -36.82 50.99
C ASN A 821 -7.15 -35.77 52.10
N ALA A 822 -7.90 -34.69 51.85
CA ALA A 822 -8.15 -33.62 52.83
C ALA A 822 -9.33 -33.93 53.76
N THR A 823 -10.41 -34.53 53.24
CA THR A 823 -11.65 -34.84 53.97
C THR A 823 -12.14 -36.27 53.67
N PRO A 824 -11.38 -37.31 54.08
CA PRO A 824 -11.68 -38.71 53.73
C PRO A 824 -13.05 -39.19 54.22
N ASP A 825 -13.50 -38.73 55.39
CA ASP A 825 -14.80 -39.10 55.94
C ASP A 825 -15.98 -38.52 55.13
N ASP A 826 -15.87 -37.26 54.71
CA ASP A 826 -16.87 -36.61 53.86
C ASP A 826 -16.91 -37.27 52.48
N PHE A 827 -15.73 -37.61 51.96
CA PHE A 827 -15.58 -38.31 50.70
C PHE A 827 -16.22 -39.70 50.72
N ALA A 828 -15.94 -40.48 51.77
CA ALA A 828 -16.54 -41.80 51.95
C ALA A 828 -18.06 -41.71 52.08
N ARG A 829 -18.57 -40.75 52.87
CA ARG A 829 -20.02 -40.55 53.02
C ARG A 829 -20.69 -40.25 51.68
N GLU A 830 -20.11 -39.38 50.85
CA GLU A 830 -20.70 -39.05 49.55
C GLU A 830 -20.75 -40.26 48.61
N LEU A 831 -19.71 -41.11 48.62
CA LEU A 831 -19.65 -42.32 47.78
C LEU A 831 -20.61 -43.45 48.21
N GLU A 832 -20.96 -43.55 49.50
CA GLU A 832 -21.88 -44.59 50.01
C GLU A 832 -23.36 -44.31 49.67
N HIS A 833 -23.70 -43.14 49.12
CA HIS A 833 -25.05 -42.84 48.66
C HIS A 833 -25.32 -43.48 47.27
N GLY A 834 -26.07 -44.59 47.25
CA GLY A 834 -26.47 -45.28 46.02
C GLY A 834 -25.35 -46.12 45.36
N HIS A 835 -25.49 -46.46 44.07
CA HIS A 835 -24.46 -47.21 43.31
C HIS A 835 -23.31 -46.31 42.80
N VAL A 836 -23.01 -45.19 43.47
CA VAL A 836 -22.04 -44.19 43.02
C VAL A 836 -20.60 -44.72 43.16
N LYS A 837 -20.27 -45.35 44.29
CA LYS A 837 -18.95 -45.96 44.55
C LYS A 837 -18.45 -46.86 43.42
N ASP A 838 -19.22 -47.90 43.06
CA ASP A 838 -18.80 -48.86 42.04
C ASP A 838 -18.70 -48.22 40.66
N ARG A 839 -19.63 -47.31 40.33
CA ARG A 839 -19.64 -46.59 39.06
C ARG A 839 -18.41 -45.68 38.93
N PHE A 840 -18.08 -44.95 39.98
CA PHE A 840 -16.95 -44.04 40.04
C PHE A 840 -15.61 -44.79 39.96
N ILE A 841 -15.43 -45.85 40.74
CA ILE A 841 -14.22 -46.68 40.69
C ILE A 841 -14.04 -47.29 39.29
N LYS A 842 -15.12 -47.82 38.70
CA LYS A 842 -15.10 -48.33 37.33
C LYS A 842 -14.75 -47.24 36.32
N ARG A 843 -15.24 -46.00 36.51
CA ARG A 843 -14.90 -44.84 35.67
C ARG A 843 -13.40 -44.53 35.72
N LEU A 844 -12.78 -44.55 36.90
CA LEU A 844 -11.33 -44.33 37.07
C LEU A 844 -10.50 -45.43 36.39
N VAL A 845 -10.85 -46.70 36.58
CA VAL A 845 -10.13 -47.82 35.94
C VAL A 845 -10.27 -47.79 34.42
N ASN A 846 -11.48 -47.49 33.92
CA ASN A 846 -11.71 -47.32 32.49
C ASN A 846 -10.89 -46.14 31.93
N ALA A 847 -10.84 -45.00 32.64
CA ALA A 847 -10.03 -43.86 32.23
C ALA A 847 -8.54 -44.21 32.14
N LEU A 848 -8.02 -44.95 33.12
CA LEU A 848 -6.64 -45.42 33.12
C LEU A 848 -6.37 -46.34 31.92
N SER A 849 -7.30 -47.27 31.66
CA SER A 849 -7.24 -48.24 30.57
C SER A 849 -7.33 -47.61 29.19
N SER A 850 -8.12 -46.54 29.03
CA SER A 850 -8.22 -45.79 27.79
C SER A 850 -6.98 -44.93 27.53
N ASN A 851 -6.20 -44.57 28.55
CA ASN A 851 -5.03 -43.70 28.46
C ASN A 851 -3.69 -44.46 28.56
N MET A 852 -3.63 -45.69 28.02
CA MET A 852 -2.42 -46.54 28.08
C MET A 852 -1.23 -45.99 27.29
N ILE A 853 -1.48 -45.07 26.35
CA ILE A 853 -0.46 -44.31 25.64
C ILE A 853 -0.61 -42.86 26.11
N PRO A 854 0.34 -42.33 26.91
CA PRO A 854 0.25 -40.96 27.39
C PRO A 854 0.36 -39.98 26.23
N THR A 855 -0.44 -38.93 26.27
CA THR A 855 -0.42 -37.87 25.25
C THR A 855 0.18 -36.58 25.82
N ALA A 856 0.70 -35.72 24.95
CA ALA A 856 1.23 -34.42 25.37
C ALA A 856 0.14 -33.45 25.88
N HIS A 857 -1.12 -33.66 25.51
CA HIS A 857 -2.25 -32.78 25.88
C HIS A 857 -2.73 -33.01 27.31
N CYS A 858 -2.56 -34.22 27.83
CA CYS A 858 -2.98 -34.61 29.17
C CYS A 858 -1.97 -35.62 29.78
N PRO A 859 -0.71 -35.18 30.00
CA PRO A 859 0.36 -36.06 30.46
C PRO A 859 0.12 -36.58 31.89
N GLY A 860 -0.79 -35.96 32.66
CA GLY A 860 -1.04 -36.29 34.06
C GLY A 860 -2.19 -37.24 34.32
N ILE A 861 -3.03 -37.63 33.34
CA ILE A 861 -4.23 -38.46 33.59
C ILE A 861 -3.90 -39.74 34.37
N ARG A 862 -2.90 -40.51 33.91
CA ARG A 862 -2.53 -41.76 34.59
C ARG A 862 -2.04 -41.49 36.01
N ARG A 863 -1.26 -40.43 36.19
CA ARG A 863 -0.76 -40.01 37.50
C ARG A 863 -1.91 -39.67 38.45
N VAL A 864 -2.82 -38.77 38.06
CA VAL A 864 -3.90 -38.33 38.96
C VAL A 864 -4.84 -39.48 39.32
N ILE A 865 -5.06 -40.45 38.42
CA ILE A 865 -5.85 -41.65 38.72
C ILE A 865 -5.14 -42.55 39.74
N VAL A 866 -3.83 -42.79 39.56
CA VAL A 866 -3.06 -43.62 40.49
C VAL A 866 -2.96 -42.95 41.86
N GLU A 867 -2.72 -41.63 41.91
CA GLU A 867 -2.74 -40.83 43.14
C GLU A 867 -4.11 -40.90 43.84
N HIS A 868 -5.20 -40.78 43.08
CA HIS A 868 -6.56 -40.90 43.62
C HIS A 868 -6.82 -42.29 44.21
N ALA A 869 -6.43 -43.36 43.52
CA ALA A 869 -6.60 -44.73 44.00
C ALA A 869 -5.79 -44.99 45.28
N ILE A 870 -4.57 -44.46 45.38
CA ILE A 870 -3.75 -44.56 46.60
C ILE A 870 -4.49 -43.91 47.77
N TYR A 871 -4.93 -42.66 47.65
CA TYR A 871 -5.61 -41.98 48.76
C TYR A 871 -6.91 -42.66 49.18
N MET A 872 -7.69 -43.19 48.22
CA MET A 872 -8.87 -43.99 48.56
C MET A 872 -8.48 -45.23 49.37
N MET A 873 -7.52 -46.03 48.90
CA MET A 873 -7.10 -47.26 49.59
C MET A 873 -6.46 -47.00 50.96
N GLU A 874 -5.70 -45.92 51.10
CA GLU A 874 -5.11 -45.50 52.38
C GLU A 874 -6.17 -45.02 53.38
N SER A 875 -7.25 -44.39 52.89
CA SER A 875 -8.36 -43.92 53.73
C SER A 875 -9.23 -45.06 54.23
N ASN A 876 -9.52 -46.07 53.39
CA ASN A 876 -10.34 -47.22 53.77
C ASN A 876 -10.01 -48.47 52.93
N LEU A 877 -9.67 -49.57 53.61
CA LEU A 877 -9.33 -50.85 53.00
C LEU A 877 -10.45 -51.48 52.16
N VAL A 878 -11.71 -51.08 52.36
CA VAL A 878 -12.84 -51.53 51.52
C VAL A 878 -12.61 -51.19 50.05
N TYR A 879 -11.99 -50.03 49.76
CA TYR A 879 -11.70 -49.62 48.39
C TYR A 879 -10.69 -50.53 47.71
N THR A 880 -9.77 -51.15 48.45
CA THR A 880 -8.83 -52.14 47.91
C THR A 880 -9.57 -53.30 47.26
N THR A 881 -10.60 -53.82 47.93
CA THR A 881 -11.43 -54.91 47.40
C THR A 881 -12.22 -54.44 46.17
N CYS A 882 -12.77 -53.21 46.19
CA CYS A 882 -13.48 -52.64 45.03
C CYS A 882 -12.56 -52.48 43.81
N PHE A 883 -11.34 -51.94 43.98
CA PHE A 883 -10.37 -51.79 42.89
C PHE A 883 -9.90 -53.13 42.33
N LYS A 884 -9.73 -54.16 43.18
CA LYS A 884 -9.47 -55.54 42.73
C LYS A 884 -10.62 -56.07 41.87
N ASN A 885 -11.86 -55.93 42.31
CA ASN A 885 -13.04 -56.38 41.57
C ASN A 885 -13.18 -55.64 40.23
N CYS A 886 -12.71 -54.39 40.13
CA CYS A 886 -12.67 -53.62 38.89
C CYS A 886 -11.40 -53.83 38.04
N ARG A 887 -10.52 -54.78 38.39
CA ARG A 887 -9.31 -55.12 37.62
C ARG A 887 -8.27 -53.98 37.53
N MET A 888 -8.14 -53.20 38.60
CA MET A 888 -7.14 -52.12 38.69
C MET A 888 -5.69 -52.66 38.64
N MET A 889 -5.42 -53.84 39.21
CA MET A 889 -4.08 -54.43 39.21
C MET A 889 -3.57 -54.67 37.78
N GLU A 890 -4.41 -55.22 36.90
CA GLU A 890 -4.03 -55.42 35.50
C GLU A 890 -3.79 -54.09 34.77
N ALA A 891 -4.59 -53.06 35.06
CA ALA A 891 -4.37 -51.73 34.51
C ALA A 891 -3.03 -51.14 34.97
N LEU A 892 -2.68 -51.24 36.26
CA LEU A 892 -1.37 -50.77 36.78
C LEU A 892 -0.18 -51.51 36.16
N LEU A 893 -0.27 -52.83 35.99
CA LEU A 893 0.77 -53.61 35.32
C LEU A 893 0.99 -53.17 33.87
N MET A 894 -0.08 -52.75 33.19
CA MET A 894 0.02 -52.22 31.83
C MET A 894 0.65 -50.82 31.80
N VAL A 895 0.38 -49.98 32.81
CA VAL A 895 1.06 -48.67 32.98
C VAL A 895 2.55 -48.86 33.22
N GLU A 896 2.93 -49.79 34.11
CA GLU A 896 4.32 -50.13 34.43
C GLU A 896 5.10 -50.62 33.20
N ARG A 897 4.45 -51.39 32.31
CA ARG A 897 5.04 -51.87 31.05
C ARG A 897 5.20 -50.79 29.98
N LYS A 898 4.52 -49.65 30.12
CA LYS A 898 4.52 -48.55 29.14
C LYS A 898 4.91 -47.21 29.79
N PRO A 899 6.14 -47.08 30.32
CA PRO A 899 6.59 -45.83 30.90
C PRO A 899 6.82 -44.77 29.82
N SER A 900 6.51 -43.51 30.12
CA SER A 900 6.85 -42.38 29.26
C SER A 900 7.55 -41.28 30.05
N ARG A 901 8.57 -40.66 29.44
CA ARG A 901 9.20 -39.47 30.02
C ARG A 901 8.24 -38.27 30.04
N ALA A 902 7.17 -38.30 29.24
CA ALA A 902 6.21 -37.21 29.18
C ALA A 902 5.49 -36.99 30.53
N GLU A 903 5.25 -38.06 31.28
CA GLU A 903 4.52 -38.06 32.55
C GLU A 903 5.36 -37.56 33.73
N ASN A 904 6.62 -37.24 33.47
CA ASN A 904 7.45 -36.50 34.41
C ASN A 904 7.16 -35.00 34.38
N TYR A 905 6.44 -34.50 33.38
CA TYR A 905 6.13 -33.07 33.23
C TYR A 905 4.63 -32.83 33.45
N ARG A 906 4.30 -31.68 34.06
CA ARG A 906 2.90 -31.32 34.36
C ARG A 906 2.12 -30.90 33.12
N PHE A 907 2.78 -30.24 32.17
CA PHE A 907 2.18 -29.88 30.89
C PHE A 907 3.24 -29.70 29.81
N PHE A 908 2.80 -29.67 28.56
CA PHE A 908 3.63 -29.44 27.38
C PHE A 908 3.24 -28.15 26.69
N LEU A 909 4.24 -27.40 26.25
CA LEU A 909 4.07 -26.33 25.30
C LEU A 909 4.83 -26.71 24.02
N GLY A 910 4.16 -27.35 23.07
CA GLY A 910 4.82 -27.94 21.90
C GLY A 910 5.59 -29.21 22.28
N ASP A 911 6.87 -29.29 21.91
CA ASP A 911 7.76 -30.42 22.25
C ASP A 911 8.51 -30.23 23.59
N ALA A 912 8.32 -29.09 24.26
CA ALA A 912 8.94 -28.79 25.56
C ALA A 912 8.01 -29.19 26.72
N GLY A 913 8.49 -30.08 27.57
CA GLY A 913 7.86 -30.40 28.86
C GLY A 913 8.27 -29.39 29.92
N LEU A 914 7.28 -28.88 30.67
CA LEU A 914 7.45 -27.84 31.68
C LEU A 914 7.04 -28.36 33.07
N MET A 915 7.64 -27.79 34.12
CA MET A 915 7.39 -28.11 35.53
C MET A 915 7.45 -29.61 35.83
N LYS A 916 8.67 -30.12 36.02
CA LYS A 916 8.91 -31.54 36.25
C LYS A 916 8.40 -31.94 37.65
N HIS A 917 7.67 -33.04 37.74
CA HIS A 917 7.29 -33.65 39.01
C HIS A 917 8.51 -34.11 39.80
N SER A 918 8.46 -33.91 41.12
CA SER A 918 9.46 -34.42 42.06
C SER A 918 9.40 -35.95 42.20
N ILE A 919 8.19 -36.52 42.25
CA ILE A 919 7.96 -37.98 42.38
C ILE A 919 7.65 -38.59 41.02
N PRO A 920 8.38 -39.60 40.53
CA PRO A 920 8.09 -40.27 39.26
C PRO A 920 6.83 -41.15 39.35
N LEU A 921 6.12 -41.32 38.23
CA LEU A 921 4.90 -42.15 38.17
C LEU A 921 5.15 -43.60 38.59
N SER A 922 6.33 -44.16 38.30
CA SER A 922 6.68 -45.53 38.68
C SER A 922 6.64 -45.76 40.21
N ALA A 923 6.99 -44.75 41.00
CA ALA A 923 6.93 -44.83 42.46
C ALA A 923 5.46 -44.89 42.94
N LEU A 924 4.58 -44.10 42.32
CA LEU A 924 3.15 -44.13 42.62
C LEU A 924 2.53 -45.48 42.23
N VAL A 925 2.88 -46.02 41.06
CA VAL A 925 2.40 -47.33 40.62
C VAL A 925 2.87 -48.44 41.58
N ALA A 926 4.12 -48.40 42.03
CA ALA A 926 4.63 -49.35 43.02
C ALA A 926 3.84 -49.28 44.33
N ARG A 927 3.57 -48.07 44.83
CA ARG A 927 2.77 -47.85 46.04
C ARG A 927 1.34 -48.36 45.90
N ALA A 928 0.68 -48.08 44.77
CA ALA A 928 -0.68 -48.56 44.51
C ALA A 928 -0.75 -50.09 44.45
N LYS A 929 0.27 -50.75 43.88
CA LYS A 929 0.38 -52.22 43.86
C LYS A 929 0.60 -52.80 45.27
N GLU A 930 1.46 -52.17 46.07
CA GLU A 930 1.71 -52.56 47.47
C GLU A 930 0.40 -52.57 48.28
N LEU A 931 -0.41 -51.51 48.17
CA LEU A 931 -1.70 -51.39 48.86
C LEU A 931 -2.73 -52.43 48.43
N MET A 932 -2.62 -52.96 47.20
CA MET A 932 -3.47 -54.03 46.72
C MET A 932 -3.02 -55.42 47.19
N GLY A 933 -1.84 -55.58 47.78
CA GLY A 933 -1.27 -56.89 48.07
C GLY A 933 -0.86 -57.61 46.77
N HIS A 934 0.38 -58.10 46.76
CA HIS A 934 1.01 -58.72 45.59
C HIS A 934 0.17 -59.78 44.88
#